data_AF-A0A2A3DJ61-F1
#
_entry.id   AF-A0A2A3DJ61-F1
#
_cell.length_a   1.000
_cell.length_b   1.000
_cell.length_c   1.000
_cell.angle_alpha   90.00
_cell.angle_beta   90.00
_cell.angle_gamma   90.00
#
_symmetry.space_group_name_H-M   'P 1'
#
loop_
_entity.id
_entity.type
_entity.pdbx_description
1 polymer ?
#
loop_
_entity_poly.entity_id
_entity_poly.type
_entity_poly.pdbx_seq_one_letter_code
_entity_poly.pdbx_strand_id
1 'polypeptide(L)'
;MASLEQYHAKRDFRRTAEPAGKVKRGKQAGGIFVVQKHAATRLHYDFRLEHDGVLWSWAVTRGPSLDPHEKRLAVHVEDHPIDYASFEGTIPKGQYGGGAVIVWDEGRWVPDGDPAKGMKKGHIDFELEGHKLNGRWHLVRLRPRPGEKRDNWLLIKSDDAAARPGEDILEEEPKSVKSGLTIEEVGEGKAAKGQTPKVWQSNRPAAGKAKAGQVRKLEFIEPQLATLEKEAPAGDDWLHEVKFDGYRMQAQIEGSEVRLLTRAGLDWTEKFDGPVTAALAKLKCRDAIIDGEVVVLADSGASSFPLLQADLSARRADRFIYYVFDSMRLDGEDLRREPLVERKQALAELLGRQPEDSALRFSDHFHEPGKVMLQHVCRMGLEGVVSKRADAPYRSGRGLTWIKSKCTLRQEFVIGGYLPSDKTGRGVRSLLVGYYEGGKLNYAGRVGTGFSGKVMTDLKKKLDRLEAKTSPFSAAVPKGKGLTFVKPELVGEVEFRSWTSDRIIRHASFQGLREDKPAEEVVEEKPKKAGSEAKPGAKAPSKPSAGTAKTSIKLSHPDKLLWPDEKVSKQNLLEHYALVWPRMEQFVVNRPLSLVRAPDGIHGQRFFQKHASPGMSDKIARMKDPTDGEEILYIKDFDGLAALVQYGVVEVHIWGSTIDELEKPDQIIFDLDPDEGVDVGRVREAALDIRRQLDELSLPNLVKTSGGKGYHVLVPLKPSAEWDEVKDFAHDFARALEQAAPDRYTATLSKKARTGKIFVDYLRNGRGSTTVAPYSSRAKRGATISMPVTWPEIEKGLAPNAFPLGDEATLAQLKKADPWKEFFKLGKVLKRG
;
A
#
# COMPACT_ATOMS: atom_id res chain seq x y z
N MET A 1 -41.77 4.43 3.47
CA MET A 1 -42.52 3.42 4.24
C MET A 1 -41.49 2.52 4.90
N ALA A 2 -41.56 2.32 6.21
CA ALA A 2 -40.72 1.36 6.92
C ALA A 2 -40.95 -0.06 6.35
N SER A 3 -39.88 -0.76 5.96
CA SER A 3 -39.96 -2.09 5.34
C SER A 3 -38.93 -3.03 5.97
N LEU A 4 -39.37 -4.24 6.34
CA LEU A 4 -38.51 -5.32 6.83
C LEU A 4 -38.09 -6.28 5.71
N GLU A 5 -38.36 -5.97 4.44
CA GLU A 5 -38.10 -6.87 3.30
C GLU A 5 -36.63 -7.25 3.18
N GLN A 6 -35.72 -6.29 3.31
CA GLN A 6 -34.28 -6.56 3.29
C GLN A 6 -33.82 -7.35 4.52
N TYR A 7 -34.45 -7.13 5.68
CA TYR A 7 -34.19 -7.88 6.89
C TYR A 7 -34.58 -9.35 6.71
N HIS A 8 -35.81 -9.62 6.25
CA HIS A 8 -36.30 -10.98 5.99
C HIS A 8 -35.52 -11.70 4.89
N ALA A 9 -35.15 -11.01 3.80
CA ALA A 9 -34.41 -11.62 2.68
C ALA A 9 -33.01 -12.10 3.09
N LYS A 10 -32.40 -11.50 4.11
CA LYS A 10 -31.05 -11.81 4.57
C LYS A 10 -30.98 -12.92 5.64
N ARG A 11 -32.11 -13.38 6.19
CA ARG A 11 -32.13 -14.38 7.28
C ARG A 11 -32.95 -15.62 6.92
N ASP A 12 -32.48 -16.79 7.37
CA ASP A 12 -33.30 -18.00 7.41
C ASP A 12 -33.80 -18.23 8.85
N PHE A 13 -35.03 -17.83 9.14
CA PHE A 13 -35.65 -17.94 10.47
C PHE A 13 -35.90 -19.37 10.95
N ARG A 14 -35.63 -20.39 10.10
CA ARG A 14 -35.59 -21.79 10.55
C ARG A 14 -34.25 -22.16 11.18
N ARG A 15 -33.22 -21.33 10.98
CA ARG A 15 -31.85 -21.57 11.42
C ARG A 15 -31.37 -20.54 12.44
N THR A 16 -31.83 -19.30 12.38
CA THR A 16 -31.51 -18.25 13.37
C THR A 16 -32.54 -18.17 14.49
N ALA A 17 -32.11 -17.84 15.70
CA ALA A 17 -32.99 -17.54 16.84
C ALA A 17 -33.50 -16.09 16.83
N GLU A 18 -33.09 -15.31 15.83
CA GLU A 18 -33.52 -13.93 15.66
C GLU A 18 -35.03 -13.84 15.36
N PRO A 19 -35.75 -12.86 15.94
CA PRO A 19 -37.18 -12.71 15.70
C PRO A 19 -37.46 -12.20 14.29
N ALA A 20 -38.30 -12.93 13.54
CA ALA A 20 -38.77 -12.46 12.24
C ALA A 20 -39.51 -11.12 12.32
N GLY A 21 -40.30 -10.92 13.39
CA GLY A 21 -41.04 -9.69 13.66
C GLY A 21 -42.06 -9.29 12.58
N LYS A 22 -42.93 -8.32 12.91
CA LYS A 22 -43.83 -7.65 11.96
C LYS A 22 -43.81 -6.16 12.27
N VAL A 23 -44.00 -5.32 11.26
CA VAL A 23 -44.17 -3.87 11.47
C VAL A 23 -45.47 -3.64 12.26
N LYS A 24 -45.36 -3.31 13.54
CA LYS A 24 -46.51 -3.01 14.41
C LYS A 24 -46.74 -1.50 14.42
N ARG A 25 -47.78 -1.02 13.74
CA ARG A 25 -48.23 0.39 13.84
C ARG A 25 -49.13 0.55 15.06
N GLY A 26 -48.55 0.92 16.20
CA GLY A 26 -49.28 1.30 17.41
C GLY A 26 -49.30 2.81 17.62
N LYS A 27 -50.39 3.37 18.17
CA LYS A 27 -50.56 4.81 18.47
C LYS A 27 -49.60 5.37 19.54
N GLN A 28 -48.69 4.55 20.06
CA GLN A 28 -47.70 4.86 21.10
C GLN A 28 -46.37 4.09 20.90
N ALA A 29 -46.08 3.63 19.68
CA ALA A 29 -44.75 3.08 19.35
C ALA A 29 -43.86 4.23 18.90
N GLY A 30 -42.87 4.59 19.73
CA GLY A 30 -42.00 5.74 19.50
C GLY A 30 -41.05 5.92 20.67
N GLY A 31 -39.73 5.85 20.41
CA GLY A 31 -38.72 6.35 21.34
C GLY A 31 -37.88 5.30 22.05
N ILE A 32 -37.83 4.04 21.60
CA ILE A 32 -36.86 3.07 22.17
C ILE A 32 -35.52 3.22 21.45
N PHE A 33 -34.41 3.24 22.19
CA PHE A 33 -33.10 2.97 21.60
C PHE A 33 -32.49 1.71 22.22
N VAL A 34 -31.63 1.07 21.43
CA VAL A 34 -30.86 -0.08 21.87
C VAL A 34 -29.49 -0.03 21.22
N VAL A 35 -28.48 -0.41 21.99
CA VAL A 35 -27.12 -0.64 21.50
C VAL A 35 -26.77 -2.10 21.75
N GLN A 36 -26.60 -2.86 20.68
CA GLN A 36 -26.21 -4.26 20.77
C GLN A 36 -24.72 -4.41 20.49
N LYS A 37 -23.97 -4.98 21.42
CA LYS A 37 -22.57 -5.36 21.16
C LYS A 37 -22.61 -6.71 20.44
N HIS A 38 -21.94 -6.78 19.30
CA HIS A 38 -22.06 -7.89 18.37
C HIS A 38 -20.68 -8.42 17.97
N ALA A 39 -20.37 -9.65 18.40
CA ALA A 39 -19.15 -10.38 18.09
C ALA A 39 -19.35 -11.24 16.82
N ALA A 40 -19.58 -10.56 15.68
CA ALA A 40 -19.64 -11.18 14.36
C ALA A 40 -18.22 -11.41 13.79
N THR A 41 -18.02 -11.33 12.46
CA THR A 41 -16.69 -11.36 11.83
C THR A 41 -15.73 -10.32 12.40
N ARG A 42 -16.25 -9.18 12.87
CA ARG A 42 -15.56 -8.16 13.66
C ARG A 42 -16.49 -7.70 14.79
N LEU A 43 -15.90 -7.36 15.94
CA LEU A 43 -16.64 -6.74 17.04
C LEU A 43 -17.12 -5.35 16.62
N HIS A 44 -18.40 -5.08 16.79
CA HIS A 44 -19.00 -3.77 16.56
C HIS A 44 -20.20 -3.57 17.49
N TYR A 45 -20.71 -2.34 17.53
CA TYR A 45 -21.90 -1.98 18.29
C TYR A 45 -22.99 -1.53 17.31
N ASP A 46 -24.08 -2.26 17.26
CA ASP A 46 -25.26 -1.90 16.49
C ASP A 46 -26.08 -0.87 17.29
N PHE A 47 -26.01 0.39 16.89
CA PHE A 47 -26.79 1.49 17.45
C PHE A 47 -28.13 1.58 16.73
N ARG A 48 -29.24 1.56 17.46
CA ARG A 48 -30.57 1.49 16.86
C ARG A 48 -31.56 2.44 17.52
N LEU A 49 -32.35 3.12 16.69
CA LEU A 49 -33.42 4.03 17.10
C LEU A 49 -34.75 3.54 16.55
N GLU A 50 -35.74 3.35 17.41
CA GLU A 50 -37.09 2.99 16.99
C GLU A 50 -37.83 4.19 16.43
N HIS A 51 -38.33 4.05 15.21
CA HIS A 51 -39.19 5.02 14.54
C HIS A 51 -40.17 4.32 13.59
N ASP A 52 -41.44 4.74 13.63
CA ASP A 52 -42.50 4.24 12.73
C ASP A 52 -42.66 2.70 12.72
N GLY A 53 -42.40 2.04 13.85
CA GLY A 53 -42.63 0.60 13.99
C GLY A 53 -41.45 -0.29 13.57
N VAL A 54 -40.27 0.30 13.30
CA VAL A 54 -39.00 -0.39 13.00
C VAL A 54 -37.82 0.25 13.72
N LEU A 55 -36.71 -0.47 13.79
CA LEU A 55 -35.43 0.01 14.32
C LEU A 55 -34.54 0.48 13.17
N TRP A 56 -34.36 1.79 13.02
CA TRP A 56 -33.27 2.33 12.19
C TRP A 56 -31.94 1.96 12.81
N SER A 57 -31.00 1.50 11.99
CA SER A 57 -29.88 0.71 12.50
C SER A 57 -28.55 1.12 11.90
N TRP A 58 -27.54 1.33 12.74
CA TRP A 58 -26.18 1.67 12.33
C TRP A 58 -25.13 0.79 13.02
N ALA A 59 -24.20 0.24 12.26
CA ALA A 59 -23.05 -0.46 12.79
C ALA A 59 -21.93 0.54 13.13
N VAL A 60 -21.60 0.67 14.42
CA VAL A 60 -20.56 1.55 14.96
C VAL A 60 -19.35 0.71 15.35
N THR A 61 -18.34 0.67 14.48
CA THR A 61 -17.21 -0.28 14.59
C THR A 61 -16.37 -0.10 15.86
N ARG A 62 -16.22 1.14 16.32
CA ARG A 62 -15.49 1.45 17.57
C ARG A 62 -16.42 1.76 18.74
N GLY A 63 -17.72 1.47 18.62
CA GLY A 63 -18.72 1.81 19.63
C GLY A 63 -18.95 3.32 19.84
N PRO A 64 -19.98 3.69 20.62
CA PRO A 64 -20.23 5.06 21.06
C PRO A 64 -19.10 5.57 21.96
N SER A 65 -18.89 6.89 21.99
CA SER A 65 -17.94 7.56 22.89
C SER A 65 -18.65 8.70 23.61
N LEU A 66 -18.33 8.89 24.89
CA LEU A 66 -18.82 10.01 25.70
C LEU A 66 -17.98 11.28 25.52
N ASP A 67 -16.93 11.24 24.71
CA ASP A 67 -16.09 12.40 24.38
C ASP A 67 -16.68 13.19 23.18
N PRO A 68 -17.07 14.47 23.37
CA PRO A 68 -17.62 15.31 22.30
C PRO A 68 -16.65 15.58 21.14
N HIS A 69 -15.34 15.39 21.35
CA HIS A 69 -14.32 15.58 20.32
C HIS A 69 -14.09 14.32 19.47
N GLU A 70 -14.63 13.17 19.88
CA GLU A 70 -14.50 11.92 19.15
C GLU A 70 -15.71 11.60 18.27
N LYS A 71 -15.49 11.62 16.95
CA LYS A 71 -16.53 11.29 15.97
C LYS A 71 -16.46 9.80 15.63
N ARG A 72 -17.55 9.07 15.90
CA ARG A 72 -17.63 7.62 15.67
C ARG A 72 -18.31 7.33 14.34
N LEU A 73 -17.65 6.61 13.43
CA LEU A 73 -18.22 6.20 12.15
C LEU A 73 -19.35 5.19 12.40
N ALA A 74 -20.53 5.49 11.86
CA ALA A 74 -21.75 4.71 11.99
C ALA A 74 -22.26 4.35 10.59
N VAL A 75 -22.18 3.08 10.20
CA VAL A 75 -22.60 2.64 8.86
C VAL A 75 -24.06 2.23 8.90
N HIS A 76 -24.92 2.91 8.14
CA HIS A 76 -26.35 2.59 8.11
C HIS A 76 -26.61 1.23 7.44
N VAL A 77 -27.35 0.36 8.13
CA VAL A 77 -27.71 -1.00 7.68
C VAL A 77 -29.23 -1.12 7.57
N GLU A 78 -29.75 -2.30 7.18
CA GLU A 78 -31.19 -2.49 7.04
C GLU A 78 -31.96 -2.28 8.37
N ASP A 79 -33.22 -1.87 8.25
CA ASP A 79 -34.13 -1.72 9.40
C ASP A 79 -34.38 -3.08 10.07
N HIS A 80 -34.50 -3.09 11.40
CA HIS A 80 -34.76 -4.31 12.18
C HIS A 80 -36.16 -4.26 12.83
N PRO A 81 -36.80 -5.42 13.10
CA PRO A 81 -38.06 -5.43 13.82
C PRO A 81 -37.86 -4.98 15.28
N ILE A 82 -38.86 -4.30 15.86
CA ILE A 82 -38.81 -3.86 17.26
C ILE A 82 -38.53 -5.03 18.23
N ASP A 83 -39.10 -6.21 17.96
CA ASP A 83 -38.90 -7.40 18.77
C ASP A 83 -37.40 -7.79 18.88
N TYR A 84 -36.57 -7.37 17.90
CA TYR A 84 -35.11 -7.57 17.89
C TYR A 84 -34.37 -6.78 18.99
N ALA A 85 -34.93 -5.67 19.48
CA ALA A 85 -34.27 -4.83 20.48
C ALA A 85 -33.95 -5.59 21.78
N SER A 86 -34.71 -6.65 22.06
CA SER A 86 -34.53 -7.46 23.26
C SER A 86 -33.64 -8.68 23.08
N PHE A 87 -33.13 -8.92 21.87
CA PHE A 87 -32.40 -10.13 21.55
C PHE A 87 -30.99 -10.15 22.17
N GLU A 88 -30.72 -11.20 22.95
CA GLU A 88 -29.40 -11.63 23.40
C GLU A 88 -29.22 -13.12 23.10
N GLY A 89 -28.03 -13.50 22.64
CA GLY A 89 -27.71 -14.88 22.35
C GLY A 89 -26.68 -15.03 21.24
N THR A 90 -26.51 -16.27 20.78
CA THR A 90 -25.55 -16.60 19.74
C THR A 90 -26.27 -16.94 18.45
N ILE A 91 -26.07 -16.09 17.44
CA ILE A 91 -26.56 -16.33 16.08
C ILE A 91 -25.68 -17.42 15.45
N PRO A 92 -26.27 -18.52 14.92
CA PRO A 92 -25.49 -19.65 14.42
C PRO A 92 -24.50 -19.27 13.32
N LYS A 93 -23.33 -19.91 13.35
CA LYS A 93 -22.27 -19.70 12.35
C LYS A 93 -22.80 -19.99 10.93
N GLY A 94 -22.44 -19.13 9.99
CA GLY A 94 -22.92 -19.19 8.60
C GLY A 94 -24.29 -18.54 8.35
N GLN A 95 -24.96 -18.00 9.38
CA GLN A 95 -26.08 -17.08 9.20
C GLN A 95 -25.58 -15.63 9.06
N TYR A 96 -26.36 -14.78 8.41
CA TYR A 96 -26.06 -13.36 8.30
C TYR A 96 -26.02 -12.72 9.69
N GLY A 97 -24.87 -12.18 10.10
CA GLY A 97 -24.65 -11.72 11.48
C GLY A 97 -24.31 -12.85 12.47
N GLY A 98 -23.74 -13.97 12.01
CA GLY A 98 -23.32 -15.06 12.91
C GLY A 98 -22.29 -14.61 13.94
N GLY A 99 -22.61 -14.78 15.22
CA GLY A 99 -21.84 -14.22 16.34
C GLY A 99 -22.64 -14.14 17.63
N ALA A 100 -21.96 -13.88 18.75
CA ALA A 100 -22.63 -13.58 20.01
C ALA A 100 -23.14 -12.13 20.00
N VAL A 101 -24.35 -11.91 20.51
CA VAL A 101 -25.00 -10.60 20.61
C VAL A 101 -25.45 -10.39 22.04
N ILE A 102 -25.15 -9.23 22.60
CA ILE A 102 -25.69 -8.76 23.88
C ILE A 102 -26.33 -7.38 23.72
N VAL A 103 -27.34 -7.08 24.53
CA VAL A 103 -27.92 -5.75 24.71
C VAL A 103 -26.98 -4.98 25.65
N TRP A 104 -26.05 -4.23 25.07
CA TRP A 104 -25.03 -3.49 25.80
C TRP A 104 -25.60 -2.25 26.48
N ASP A 105 -26.57 -1.58 25.86
CA ASP A 105 -27.36 -0.51 26.49
C ASP A 105 -28.77 -0.48 25.87
N GLU A 106 -29.74 0.00 26.62
CA GLU A 106 -31.09 0.25 26.14
C GLU A 106 -31.73 1.40 26.91
N GLY A 107 -32.75 2.01 26.33
CA GLY A 107 -33.49 3.06 27.00
C GLY A 107 -34.40 3.81 26.06
N ARG A 108 -34.63 5.08 26.39
CA ARG A 108 -35.49 5.97 25.62
C ARG A 108 -34.67 6.98 24.84
N TRP A 109 -35.06 7.28 23.60
CA TRP A 109 -34.54 8.40 22.84
C TRP A 109 -35.64 9.42 22.57
N VAL A 110 -35.26 10.69 22.55
CA VAL A 110 -36.14 11.82 22.26
C VAL A 110 -35.55 12.61 21.10
N PRO A 111 -36.16 12.57 19.90
CA PRO A 111 -35.68 13.38 18.77
C PRO A 111 -35.88 14.87 19.03
N ASP A 112 -34.89 15.67 18.65
CA ASP A 112 -35.04 17.12 18.51
C ASP A 112 -35.63 17.43 17.12
N GLY A 113 -36.94 17.62 17.08
CA GLY A 113 -37.70 17.87 15.86
C GLY A 113 -38.25 16.60 15.19
N ASP A 114 -38.48 16.69 13.87
CA ASP A 114 -39.06 15.59 13.08
C ASP A 114 -37.96 14.63 12.60
N PRO A 115 -37.85 13.41 13.17
CA PRO A 115 -36.77 12.49 12.87
C PRO A 115 -36.79 11.98 11.42
N ALA A 116 -37.95 11.87 10.77
CA ALA A 116 -38.04 11.44 9.38
C ALA A 116 -37.47 12.49 8.42
N LYS A 117 -37.70 13.78 8.72
CA LYS A 117 -37.03 14.89 8.01
C LYS A 117 -35.53 14.90 8.27
N GLY A 118 -35.11 14.66 9.51
CA GLY A 118 -33.70 14.55 9.89
C GLY A 118 -32.98 13.43 9.12
N MET A 119 -33.59 12.25 9.08
CA MET A 119 -33.11 11.09 8.33
C MET A 119 -32.91 11.42 6.84
N LYS A 120 -33.87 12.11 6.20
CA LYS A 120 -33.78 12.54 4.80
C LYS A 120 -32.72 13.63 4.57
N LYS A 121 -32.59 14.59 5.48
CA LYS A 121 -31.60 15.68 5.44
C LYS A 121 -30.18 15.18 5.70
N GLY A 122 -30.04 14.03 6.37
CA GLY A 122 -28.75 13.51 6.82
C GLY A 122 -28.28 14.13 8.14
N HIS A 123 -29.20 14.60 8.98
CA HIS A 123 -28.86 15.11 10.31
C HIS A 123 -29.99 14.81 11.29
N ILE A 124 -29.71 14.06 12.35
CA ILE A 124 -30.66 13.74 13.42
C ILE A 124 -30.03 14.15 14.75
N ASP A 125 -30.66 15.11 15.40
CA ASP A 125 -30.34 15.58 16.75
C ASP A 125 -31.30 14.89 17.73
N PHE A 126 -30.79 14.35 18.83
CA PHE A 126 -31.62 13.63 19.80
C PHE A 126 -30.96 13.54 21.18
N GLU A 127 -31.77 13.23 22.19
CA GLU A 127 -31.35 12.96 23.55
C GLU A 127 -31.58 11.47 23.89
N LEU A 128 -30.64 10.88 24.63
CA LEU A 128 -30.72 9.50 25.12
C LEU A 128 -30.93 9.51 26.64
N GLU A 129 -31.83 8.63 27.08
CA GLU A 129 -32.13 8.31 28.47
C GLU A 129 -31.89 6.80 28.63
N GLY A 130 -30.62 6.43 28.83
CA GLY A 130 -30.14 5.04 28.86
C GLY A 130 -29.54 4.63 30.19
N HIS A 131 -29.23 3.34 30.33
CA HIS A 131 -28.46 2.87 31.48
C HIS A 131 -27.02 3.39 31.43
N LYS A 132 -26.43 3.47 30.23
CA LYS A 132 -25.03 3.89 30.03
C LYS A 132 -24.92 5.19 29.25
N LEU A 133 -25.65 5.30 28.15
CA LEU A 133 -25.64 6.48 27.29
C LEU A 133 -26.74 7.45 27.70
N ASN A 134 -26.33 8.67 28.07
CA ASN A 134 -27.24 9.73 28.49
C ASN A 134 -26.92 11.07 27.79
N GLY A 135 -27.86 12.00 27.83
CA GLY A 135 -27.71 13.35 27.29
C GLY A 135 -27.85 13.42 25.76
N ARG A 136 -27.39 14.51 25.16
CA ARG A 136 -27.59 14.84 23.74
C ARG A 136 -26.53 14.22 22.83
N TRP A 137 -26.97 13.86 21.63
CA TRP A 137 -26.23 13.18 20.58
C TRP A 137 -26.65 13.66 19.18
N HIS A 138 -25.76 13.46 18.22
CA HIS A 138 -25.94 13.81 16.82
C HIS A 138 -25.61 12.62 15.91
N LEU A 139 -26.46 12.37 14.92
CA LEU A 139 -26.17 11.52 13.76
C LEU A 139 -26.06 12.39 12.50
N VAL A 140 -24.87 12.45 11.90
CA VAL A 140 -24.58 13.28 10.70
C VAL A 140 -24.18 12.40 9.51
N ARG A 141 -24.94 12.44 8.41
CA ARG A 141 -24.64 11.68 7.18
C ARG A 141 -23.48 12.34 6.41
N LEU A 142 -22.51 11.53 6.03
CA LEU A 142 -21.40 11.95 5.18
C LEU A 142 -21.83 12.00 3.71
N ARG A 143 -21.27 12.94 2.95
CA ARG A 143 -21.47 12.95 1.49
C ARG A 143 -20.77 11.72 0.89
N PRO A 144 -21.47 10.89 0.09
CA PRO A 144 -20.87 9.72 -0.54
C PRO A 144 -19.78 10.16 -1.52
N ARG A 145 -18.63 9.48 -1.51
CA ARG A 145 -17.58 9.69 -2.52
C ARG A 145 -18.01 9.07 -3.86
N PRO A 146 -17.50 9.55 -5.00
CA PRO A 146 -17.82 8.93 -6.30
C PRO A 146 -17.52 7.43 -6.30
N GLY A 147 -18.54 6.59 -6.54
CA GLY A 147 -18.45 5.13 -6.52
C GLY A 147 -18.75 4.45 -5.17
N GLU A 148 -18.93 5.22 -4.10
CA GLU A 148 -19.23 4.70 -2.76
C GLU A 148 -20.72 4.36 -2.64
N LYS A 149 -21.04 3.07 -2.46
CA LYS A 149 -22.42 2.59 -2.29
C LYS A 149 -22.91 2.54 -0.84
N ARG A 150 -22.06 2.90 0.13
CA ARG A 150 -22.35 2.79 1.57
C ARG A 150 -22.90 4.10 2.13
N ASP A 151 -24.01 4.02 2.88
CA ASP A 151 -24.64 5.16 3.54
C ASP A 151 -23.97 5.41 4.90
N ASN A 152 -22.89 6.20 4.88
CA ASN A 152 -22.04 6.45 6.06
C ASN A 152 -22.54 7.64 6.87
N TRP A 153 -22.59 7.48 8.19
CA TRP A 153 -22.94 8.49 9.18
C TRP A 153 -21.85 8.65 10.24
N LEU A 154 -21.93 9.72 11.02
CA LEU A 154 -21.13 9.94 12.22
C LEU A 154 -22.07 10.03 13.42
N LEU A 155 -21.83 9.20 14.44
CA LEU A 155 -22.40 9.34 15.77
C LEU A 155 -21.47 10.21 16.62
N ILE A 156 -22.01 11.27 17.23
CA ILE A 156 -21.23 12.29 17.93
C ILE A 156 -21.96 12.65 19.24
N LYS A 157 -21.24 12.61 20.37
CA LYS A 157 -21.76 13.10 21.65
C LYS A 157 -21.76 14.63 21.67
N SER A 158 -22.83 15.26 22.17
CA SER A 158 -22.83 16.70 22.42
C SER A 158 -22.05 17.05 23.68
N ASP A 159 -21.44 18.22 23.69
CA ASP A 159 -20.80 18.79 24.88
C ASP A 159 -21.87 19.27 25.88
N ASP A 160 -22.29 18.38 26.77
CA ASP A 160 -23.30 18.59 27.80
C ASP A 160 -22.90 17.92 29.13
N ALA A 161 -23.78 17.99 30.14
CA ALA A 161 -23.51 17.47 31.48
C ALA A 161 -23.25 15.95 31.55
N ALA A 162 -23.64 15.17 30.53
CA ALA A 162 -23.39 13.73 30.45
C ALA A 162 -22.13 13.39 29.63
N ALA A 163 -21.42 14.40 29.09
CA ALA A 163 -20.18 14.19 28.36
C ALA A 163 -19.00 13.91 29.32
N ARG A 164 -18.15 12.95 28.95
CA ARG A 164 -17.00 12.50 29.75
C ARG A 164 -15.76 12.39 28.84
N PRO A 165 -15.08 13.52 28.53
CA PRO A 165 -13.91 13.52 27.65
C PRO A 165 -12.76 12.69 28.23
N GLY A 166 -12.11 11.88 27.40
CA GLY A 166 -10.99 11.02 27.79
C GLY A 166 -11.33 9.72 28.53
N GLU A 167 -12.61 9.40 28.73
CA GLU A 167 -13.08 8.17 29.38
C GLU A 167 -13.62 7.16 28.35
N ASP A 168 -13.40 5.85 28.56
CA ASP A 168 -13.87 4.79 27.66
C ASP A 168 -14.97 3.94 28.31
N ILE A 169 -16.22 4.35 28.07
CA ILE A 169 -17.41 3.68 28.58
C ILE A 169 -17.53 2.21 28.13
N LEU A 170 -16.88 1.82 27.03
CA LEU A 170 -16.92 0.46 26.51
C LEU A 170 -16.07 -0.51 27.36
N GLU A 171 -15.00 0.00 27.97
CA GLU A 171 -14.14 -0.73 28.91
C GLU A 171 -14.67 -0.68 30.34
N GLU A 172 -15.23 0.47 30.76
CA GLU A 172 -15.80 0.66 32.10
C GLU A 172 -17.04 -0.22 32.31
N GLU A 173 -17.94 -0.28 31.32
CA GLU A 173 -19.21 -0.98 31.42
C GLU A 173 -19.40 -1.99 30.26
N PRO A 174 -18.64 -3.09 30.20
CA PRO A 174 -18.65 -4.00 29.05
C PRO A 174 -19.83 -4.99 29.03
N LYS A 175 -20.58 -5.09 30.13
CA LYS A 175 -21.63 -6.10 30.38
C LYS A 175 -22.98 -5.73 29.78
N SER A 176 -23.81 -6.72 29.53
CA SER A 176 -25.21 -6.52 29.19
C SER A 176 -25.99 -5.82 30.30
N VAL A 177 -26.87 -4.89 29.94
CA VAL A 177 -27.84 -4.29 30.89
C VAL A 177 -29.01 -5.21 31.22
N LYS A 178 -29.21 -6.29 30.44
CA LYS A 178 -30.25 -7.31 30.67
C LYS A 178 -29.75 -8.50 31.47
N SER A 179 -28.74 -9.18 30.95
CA SER A 179 -28.25 -10.43 31.53
C SER A 179 -27.12 -10.22 32.55
N GLY A 180 -26.47 -9.06 32.55
CA GLY A 180 -25.27 -8.80 33.34
C GLY A 180 -24.03 -9.57 32.86
N LEU A 181 -24.14 -10.28 31.74
CA LEU A 181 -23.06 -11.10 31.16
C LEU A 181 -22.21 -10.28 30.19
N THR A 182 -20.95 -10.68 30.01
CA THR A 182 -20.14 -10.16 28.89
C THR A 182 -20.46 -10.90 27.60
N ILE A 183 -20.01 -10.35 26.47
CA ILE A 183 -20.25 -10.95 25.16
C ILE A 183 -19.51 -12.28 24.98
N GLU A 184 -18.36 -12.43 25.64
CA GLU A 184 -17.59 -13.67 25.71
C GLU A 184 -18.40 -14.75 26.44
N GLU A 185 -19.02 -14.40 27.57
CA GLU A 185 -19.83 -15.32 28.36
C GLU A 185 -21.06 -15.83 27.59
N VAL A 186 -21.73 -14.95 26.85
CA VAL A 186 -22.84 -15.35 25.96
C VAL A 186 -22.34 -16.21 24.79
N GLY A 187 -21.16 -15.90 24.25
CA GLY A 187 -20.49 -16.71 23.22
C GLY A 187 -20.10 -18.12 23.69
N GLU A 188 -19.76 -18.27 24.97
CA GLU A 188 -19.51 -19.55 25.64
C GLU A 188 -20.80 -20.32 25.98
N GLY A 189 -21.97 -19.72 25.76
CA GLY A 189 -23.28 -20.33 26.02
C GLY A 189 -23.76 -20.19 27.46
N LYS A 190 -23.20 -19.28 28.25
CA LYS A 190 -23.75 -18.94 29.57
C LYS A 190 -25.07 -18.18 29.41
N ALA A 191 -26.02 -18.46 30.29
CA ALA A 191 -27.30 -17.77 30.39
C ALA A 191 -27.42 -17.03 31.72
N ALA A 192 -28.23 -15.98 31.77
CA ALA A 192 -28.50 -15.24 33.00
C ALA A 192 -29.05 -16.17 34.10
N LYS A 193 -28.70 -15.90 35.37
CA LYS A 193 -29.17 -16.68 36.53
C LYS A 193 -30.70 -16.81 36.49
N GLY A 194 -31.18 -18.05 36.36
CA GLY A 194 -32.61 -18.38 36.38
C GLY A 194 -33.27 -18.63 35.02
N GLN A 195 -32.53 -18.57 33.90
CA GLN A 195 -33.06 -18.93 32.57
C GLN A 195 -32.34 -20.15 31.97
N THR A 196 -33.11 -21.13 31.50
CA THR A 196 -32.60 -22.26 30.70
C THR A 196 -32.34 -21.80 29.26
N PRO A 197 -31.12 -21.97 28.71
CA PRO A 197 -30.83 -21.58 27.34
C PRO A 197 -31.66 -22.42 26.36
N LYS A 198 -32.60 -21.79 25.66
CA LYS A 198 -33.33 -22.41 24.54
C LYS A 198 -32.41 -22.45 23.31
N VAL A 199 -31.47 -23.37 23.30
CA VAL A 199 -30.73 -23.75 22.08
C VAL A 199 -31.53 -24.84 21.37
N TRP A 200 -32.06 -24.52 20.19
CA TRP A 200 -32.70 -25.48 19.30
C TRP A 200 -31.63 -26.46 18.78
N GLN A 201 -31.63 -27.68 19.31
CA GLN A 201 -30.74 -28.76 18.89
C GLN A 201 -31.42 -29.61 17.81
N SER A 202 -30.92 -29.61 16.58
CA SER A 202 -31.23 -30.66 15.61
C SER A 202 -30.34 -31.88 15.87
N ASN A 203 -30.55 -32.54 17.02
CA ASN A 203 -29.94 -33.85 17.30
C ASN A 203 -30.76 -34.94 16.60
N ARG A 204 -30.24 -35.46 15.49
CA ARG A 204 -30.51 -36.84 15.06
C ARG A 204 -29.17 -37.57 15.05
N PRO A 205 -28.99 -38.65 15.84
CA PRO A 205 -27.67 -39.18 16.14
C PRO A 205 -27.15 -40.05 15.00
N ALA A 206 -25.94 -39.76 14.51
CA ALA A 206 -25.16 -40.74 13.77
C ALA A 206 -24.44 -41.64 14.79
N ALA A 207 -25.15 -42.66 15.29
CA ALA A 207 -24.52 -43.81 15.88
C ALA A 207 -23.75 -44.55 14.78
N GLY A 208 -22.44 -44.36 14.75
CA GLY A 208 -21.55 -45.09 13.86
C GLY A 208 -20.16 -45.09 14.47
N LYS A 209 -19.84 -46.15 15.24
CA LYS A 209 -18.45 -46.54 15.43
C LYS A 209 -17.84 -46.69 14.04
N ALA A 210 -17.02 -45.74 13.61
CA ALA A 210 -16.17 -45.95 12.47
C ALA A 210 -15.23 -47.09 12.83
N LYS A 211 -15.54 -48.29 12.31
CA LYS A 211 -14.52 -49.30 12.11
C LYS A 211 -13.38 -48.64 11.35
N ALA A 212 -12.15 -48.87 11.79
CA ALA A 212 -10.94 -48.57 11.04
C ALA A 212 -11.06 -49.19 9.64
N GLY A 213 -11.60 -48.42 8.70
CA GLY A 213 -11.52 -48.68 7.28
C GLY A 213 -10.12 -48.31 6.85
N GLN A 214 -9.50 -49.15 6.01
CA GLN A 214 -8.19 -48.88 5.44
C GLN A 214 -8.10 -47.42 4.96
N VAL A 215 -7.15 -46.69 5.56
CA VAL A 215 -6.71 -45.35 5.22
C VAL A 215 -6.61 -45.25 3.70
N ARG A 216 -7.54 -44.53 3.05
CA ARG A 216 -7.48 -44.31 1.61
C ARG A 216 -6.56 -43.12 1.41
N LYS A 217 -5.27 -43.42 1.20
CA LYS A 217 -4.23 -42.46 0.83
C LYS A 217 -4.79 -41.41 -0.15
N LEU A 218 -5.01 -40.19 0.35
CA LEU A 218 -5.45 -39.06 -0.47
C LEU A 218 -4.45 -38.86 -1.62
N GLU A 219 -4.98 -38.71 -2.83
CA GLU A 219 -4.16 -38.50 -4.02
C GLU A 219 -3.50 -37.11 -3.97
N PHE A 220 -2.23 -37.05 -4.37
CA PHE A 220 -1.51 -35.78 -4.48
C PHE A 220 -2.09 -34.93 -5.60
N ILE A 221 -2.39 -33.67 -5.30
CA ILE A 221 -2.87 -32.71 -6.30
C ILE A 221 -1.71 -31.81 -6.70
N GLU A 222 -1.35 -31.78 -7.99
CA GLU A 222 -0.29 -30.88 -8.46
C GLU A 222 -0.66 -29.41 -8.17
N PRO A 223 0.25 -28.59 -7.60
CA PRO A 223 -0.08 -27.22 -7.21
C PRO A 223 -0.41 -26.29 -8.38
N GLN A 224 -1.30 -25.34 -8.14
CA GLN A 224 -1.52 -24.20 -9.03
C GLN A 224 -0.37 -23.19 -8.93
N LEU A 225 0.25 -22.86 -10.07
CA LEU A 225 1.46 -22.05 -10.13
C LEU A 225 1.18 -20.62 -10.61
N ALA A 226 1.73 -19.64 -9.88
CA ALA A 226 1.56 -18.23 -10.21
C ALA A 226 2.49 -17.78 -11.36
N THR A 227 1.95 -16.98 -12.28
CA THR A 227 2.70 -16.34 -13.37
C THR A 227 3.37 -15.06 -12.87
N LEU A 228 4.64 -14.84 -13.24
CA LEU A 228 5.37 -13.62 -12.85
C LEU A 228 4.92 -12.43 -13.70
N GLU A 229 4.41 -11.39 -13.05
CA GLU A 229 4.11 -10.09 -13.67
C GLU A 229 4.80 -8.95 -12.93
N LYS A 230 5.12 -7.88 -13.66
CA LYS A 230 5.80 -6.72 -13.07
C LYS A 230 4.94 -5.95 -12.07
N GLU A 231 3.63 -5.92 -12.30
CA GLU A 231 2.68 -5.26 -11.42
C GLU A 231 1.62 -6.25 -10.96
N ALA A 232 1.16 -6.10 -9.71
CA ALA A 232 0.00 -6.83 -9.25
C ALA A 232 -1.24 -6.32 -10.03
N PRO A 233 -2.10 -7.21 -10.52
CA PRO A 233 -3.31 -6.83 -11.25
C PRO A 233 -4.21 -5.90 -10.42
N ALA A 234 -5.07 -5.15 -11.10
CA ALA A 234 -6.06 -4.28 -10.49
C ALA A 234 -7.48 -4.79 -10.78
N GLY A 235 -8.41 -4.51 -9.87
CA GLY A 235 -9.82 -4.87 -9.99
C GLY A 235 -10.33 -5.63 -8.76
N ASP A 236 -11.61 -5.47 -8.47
CA ASP A 236 -12.26 -6.07 -7.28
C ASP A 236 -12.41 -7.61 -7.39
N ASP A 237 -12.12 -8.16 -8.58
CA ASP A 237 -12.09 -9.58 -8.92
C ASP A 237 -10.77 -10.26 -8.52
N TRP A 238 -9.81 -9.52 -7.97
CA TRP A 238 -8.52 -10.03 -7.50
C TRP A 238 -8.40 -9.95 -5.98
N LEU A 239 -7.98 -11.06 -5.38
CA LEU A 239 -7.59 -11.15 -3.98
C LEU A 239 -6.07 -11.06 -3.91
N HIS A 240 -5.55 -10.14 -3.12
CA HIS A 240 -4.11 -9.94 -3.01
C HIS A 240 -3.60 -10.47 -1.67
N GLU A 241 -2.61 -11.36 -1.70
CA GLU A 241 -2.00 -11.99 -0.52
C GLU A 241 -0.50 -11.68 -0.46
N VAL A 242 0.06 -11.67 0.74
CA VAL A 242 1.52 -11.55 0.91
C VAL A 242 2.17 -12.78 0.28
N LYS A 243 3.18 -12.56 -0.57
CA LYS A 243 4.02 -13.64 -1.04
C LYS A 243 5.03 -13.97 0.05
N PHE A 244 4.97 -15.22 0.50
CA PHE A 244 5.90 -15.78 1.45
C PHE A 244 7.21 -16.24 0.77
N ASP A 245 8.21 -16.45 1.61
CA ASP A 245 9.53 -16.94 1.26
C ASP A 245 9.89 -18.22 2.05
N GLY A 246 9.32 -19.35 1.62
CA GLY A 246 9.49 -20.66 2.26
C GLY A 246 9.25 -21.86 1.35
N TYR A 247 8.98 -23.02 1.95
CA TYR A 247 8.68 -24.26 1.23
C TYR A 247 7.17 -24.41 1.02
N ARG A 248 6.72 -24.48 -0.24
CA ARG A 248 5.31 -24.76 -0.55
C ARG A 248 4.99 -26.21 -0.22
N MET A 249 4.00 -26.39 0.65
CA MET A 249 3.58 -27.70 1.16
C MET A 249 2.09 -27.92 0.94
N GLN A 250 1.72 -29.16 0.64
CA GLN A 250 0.36 -29.66 0.64
C GLN A 250 0.15 -30.50 1.90
N ALA A 251 -0.67 -30.01 2.81
CA ALA A 251 -1.12 -30.80 3.96
C ALA A 251 -2.28 -31.70 3.55
N GLN A 252 -2.16 -32.98 3.84
CA GLN A 252 -3.21 -33.96 3.66
C GLN A 252 -3.59 -34.51 5.02
N ILE A 253 -4.87 -34.42 5.37
CA ILE A 253 -5.41 -34.81 6.66
C ILE A 253 -6.45 -35.90 6.41
N GLU A 254 -6.35 -37.00 7.15
CA GLU A 254 -7.39 -38.04 7.22
C GLU A 254 -7.56 -38.43 8.69
N GLY A 255 -8.65 -37.96 9.31
CA GLY A 255 -8.81 -38.01 10.76
C GLY A 255 -7.71 -37.24 11.49
N SER A 256 -6.87 -37.95 12.25
CA SER A 256 -5.71 -37.38 12.95
C SER A 256 -4.38 -37.60 12.22
N GLU A 257 -4.37 -38.34 11.12
CA GLU A 257 -3.15 -38.57 10.33
C GLU A 257 -2.89 -37.36 9.43
N VAL A 258 -1.65 -36.87 9.45
CA VAL A 258 -1.21 -35.70 8.69
C VAL A 258 -0.03 -36.09 7.83
N ARG A 259 -0.06 -35.68 6.56
CA ARG A 259 1.11 -35.69 5.69
C ARG A 259 1.38 -34.32 5.13
N LEU A 260 2.65 -33.95 5.06
CA LEU A 260 3.12 -32.72 4.41
C LEU A 260 3.92 -33.09 3.17
N LEU A 261 3.30 -32.90 2.01
CA LEU A 261 3.91 -33.21 0.71
C LEU A 261 4.51 -31.94 0.10
N THR A 262 5.72 -32.01 -0.43
CA THR A 262 6.33 -30.89 -1.16
C THR A 262 5.58 -30.62 -2.46
N ARG A 263 5.96 -29.53 -3.14
CA ARG A 263 5.50 -29.21 -4.49
C ARG A 263 5.63 -30.37 -5.50
N ALA A 264 6.62 -31.26 -5.34
CA ALA A 264 6.83 -32.42 -6.21
C ALA A 264 6.18 -33.71 -5.67
N GLY A 265 5.40 -33.63 -4.58
CA GLY A 265 4.74 -34.76 -3.96
C GLY A 265 5.65 -35.59 -3.03
N LEU A 266 6.85 -35.09 -2.68
CA LEU A 266 7.74 -35.79 -1.74
C LEU A 266 7.20 -35.63 -0.32
N ASP A 267 7.17 -36.73 0.44
CA ASP A 267 6.73 -36.70 1.83
C ASP A 267 7.83 -36.13 2.74
N TRP A 268 7.59 -34.93 3.27
CA TRP A 268 8.48 -34.21 4.20
C TRP A 268 7.84 -34.07 5.58
N THR A 269 6.89 -34.93 5.93
CA THR A 269 6.20 -34.89 7.23
C THR A 269 7.19 -34.91 8.39
N GLU A 270 8.16 -35.83 8.38
CA GLU A 270 9.18 -35.93 9.44
C GLU A 270 10.06 -34.67 9.57
N LYS A 271 10.26 -33.92 8.48
CA LYS A 271 11.11 -32.72 8.51
C LYS A 271 10.44 -31.52 9.17
N PHE A 272 9.10 -31.51 9.20
CA PHE A 272 8.28 -30.46 9.80
C PHE A 272 7.44 -30.98 10.98
N ASP A 273 7.81 -32.15 11.51
CA ASP A 273 7.11 -32.74 12.64
C ASP A 273 7.26 -31.88 13.90
N GLY A 274 6.22 -31.82 14.72
CA GLY A 274 6.14 -30.97 15.90
C GLY A 274 4.93 -30.01 15.85
N PRO A 275 5.11 -28.70 16.07
CA PRO A 275 3.97 -27.77 16.19
C PRO A 275 3.04 -27.73 14.97
N VAL A 276 3.59 -27.81 13.75
CA VAL A 276 2.79 -27.74 12.51
C VAL A 276 1.93 -28.99 12.33
N THR A 277 2.52 -30.19 12.41
CA THR A 277 1.78 -31.45 12.29
C THR A 277 0.77 -31.61 13.43
N ALA A 278 1.14 -31.22 14.65
CA ALA A 278 0.23 -31.25 15.81
C ALA A 278 -0.95 -30.27 15.68
N ALA A 279 -0.74 -29.10 15.07
CA ALA A 279 -1.83 -28.15 14.79
C ALA A 279 -2.78 -28.68 13.72
N LEU A 280 -2.24 -29.26 12.63
CA LEU A 280 -3.05 -29.87 11.56
C LEU A 280 -3.87 -31.06 12.06
N ALA A 281 -3.29 -31.92 12.90
CA ALA A 281 -3.98 -33.10 13.45
C ALA A 281 -5.15 -32.74 14.39
N LYS A 282 -5.21 -31.50 14.88
CA LYS A 282 -6.29 -30.99 15.75
C LYS A 282 -7.46 -30.39 14.96
N LEU A 283 -7.32 -30.22 13.64
CA LEU A 283 -8.39 -29.69 12.81
C LEU A 283 -9.58 -30.65 12.81
N LYS A 284 -10.77 -30.10 13.02
CA LYS A 284 -12.00 -30.89 13.12
C LYS A 284 -12.57 -31.15 11.73
N CYS A 285 -11.98 -32.10 11.02
CA CYS A 285 -12.45 -32.59 9.73
C CYS A 285 -12.27 -34.12 9.62
N ARG A 286 -13.07 -34.76 8.78
CA ARG A 286 -12.88 -36.16 8.37
C ARG A 286 -11.67 -36.28 7.45
N ASP A 287 -11.60 -35.44 6.43
CA ASP A 287 -10.47 -35.38 5.49
C ASP A 287 -10.28 -33.96 4.96
N ALA A 288 -9.06 -33.58 4.62
CA ALA A 288 -8.77 -32.29 4.00
C ALA A 288 -7.48 -32.33 3.15
N ILE A 289 -7.44 -31.51 2.10
CA ILE A 289 -6.21 -31.21 1.34
C ILE A 289 -6.02 -29.70 1.30
N ILE A 290 -4.99 -29.20 1.97
CA ILE A 290 -4.73 -27.77 2.18
C ILE A 290 -3.42 -27.37 1.50
N ASP A 291 -3.43 -26.25 0.79
CA ASP A 291 -2.26 -25.65 0.16
C ASP A 291 -1.73 -24.49 1.01
N GLY A 292 -0.42 -24.42 1.15
CA GLY A 292 0.22 -23.43 1.99
C GLY A 292 1.73 -23.34 1.81
N GLU A 293 2.37 -22.49 2.61
CA GLU A 293 3.81 -22.32 2.63
C GLU A 293 4.36 -22.33 4.06
N VAL A 294 5.37 -23.17 4.31
CA VAL A 294 6.07 -23.24 5.60
C VAL A 294 7.22 -22.25 5.59
N VAL A 295 7.25 -21.37 6.59
CA VAL A 295 8.25 -20.29 6.73
C VAL A 295 8.85 -20.25 8.13
N VAL A 296 9.95 -19.52 8.27
CA VAL A 296 10.46 -19.00 9.54
C VAL A 296 10.49 -17.47 9.43
N LEU A 297 10.01 -16.79 10.47
CA LEU A 297 10.03 -15.32 10.52
C LEU A 297 11.33 -14.83 11.15
N ALA A 298 11.89 -13.75 10.59
CA ALA A 298 12.94 -12.96 11.21
C ALA A 298 12.37 -12.05 12.31
N ASP A 299 13.25 -11.40 13.08
CA ASP A 299 12.86 -10.47 14.17
C ASP A 299 12.00 -9.29 13.67
N SER A 300 12.13 -8.95 12.37
CA SER A 300 11.30 -7.95 11.70
C SER A 300 9.87 -8.43 11.37
N GLY A 301 9.56 -9.71 11.60
CA GLY A 301 8.30 -10.34 11.22
C GLY A 301 8.23 -10.81 9.76
N ALA A 302 9.23 -10.54 8.93
CA ALA A 302 9.30 -11.00 7.54
C ALA A 302 9.75 -12.46 7.43
N SER A 303 9.20 -13.22 6.48
CA SER A 303 9.66 -14.59 6.20
C SER A 303 11.10 -14.60 5.66
N SER A 304 11.92 -15.50 6.18
CA SER A 304 13.34 -15.61 5.84
C SER A 304 13.71 -17.04 5.47
N PHE A 305 13.94 -17.28 4.17
CA PHE A 305 14.40 -18.57 3.69
C PHE A 305 15.76 -19.02 4.24
N PRO A 306 16.77 -18.14 4.43
CA PRO A 306 18.02 -18.54 5.08
C PRO A 306 17.81 -19.06 6.51
N LEU A 307 16.92 -18.44 7.29
CA LEU A 307 16.58 -18.91 8.64
C LEU A 307 15.84 -20.26 8.57
N LEU A 308 14.90 -20.41 7.65
CA LEU A 308 14.18 -21.67 7.41
C LEU A 308 15.15 -22.82 7.08
N GLN A 309 16.11 -22.59 6.19
CA GLN A 309 17.17 -23.55 5.86
C GLN A 309 18.03 -23.93 7.08
N ALA A 310 18.38 -22.94 7.90
CA ALA A 310 19.21 -23.15 9.08
C ALA A 310 18.48 -23.99 10.13
N ASP A 311 17.22 -23.67 10.40
CA ASP A 311 16.37 -24.38 11.37
C ASP A 311 16.04 -25.80 10.88
N LEU A 312 15.74 -25.97 9.57
CA LEU A 312 15.55 -27.29 8.96
C LEU A 312 16.81 -28.16 9.08
N SER A 313 17.99 -27.61 8.79
CA SER A 313 19.27 -28.32 8.91
C SER A 313 19.61 -28.67 10.36
N ALA A 314 19.20 -27.82 11.31
CA ALA A 314 19.37 -28.04 12.74
C ALA A 314 18.28 -28.93 13.35
N ARG A 315 17.27 -29.36 12.58
CA ARG A 315 16.06 -30.07 13.06
C ARG A 315 15.34 -29.32 14.19
N ARG A 316 15.30 -27.99 14.08
CA ARG A 316 14.59 -27.10 15.01
C ARG A 316 13.17 -26.85 14.47
N ALA A 317 12.16 -27.44 15.11
CA ALA A 317 10.78 -27.39 14.62
C ALA A 317 9.87 -26.34 15.28
N ASP A 318 10.30 -25.73 16.39
CA ASP A 318 9.50 -24.80 17.20
C ASP A 318 9.20 -23.45 16.52
N ARG A 319 9.98 -23.09 15.50
CA ARG A 319 9.86 -21.79 14.79
C ARG A 319 9.14 -21.89 13.45
N PHE A 320 8.73 -23.08 13.03
CA PHE A 320 8.03 -23.25 11.76
C PHE A 320 6.59 -22.77 11.85
N ILE A 321 6.21 -21.94 10.89
CA ILE A 321 4.85 -21.45 10.73
C ILE A 321 4.37 -21.87 9.34
N TYR A 322 3.22 -22.52 9.28
CA TYR A 322 2.58 -22.92 8.05
C TYR A 322 1.46 -21.93 7.71
N TYR A 323 1.71 -21.05 6.73
CA TYR A 323 0.71 -20.16 6.18
C TYR A 323 -0.12 -20.90 5.14
N VAL A 324 -1.35 -21.26 5.50
CA VAL A 324 -2.30 -21.94 4.61
C VAL A 324 -3.17 -20.93 3.88
N PHE A 325 -3.33 -21.12 2.57
CA PHE A 325 -3.97 -20.10 1.73
C PHE A 325 -5.07 -20.61 0.81
N ASP A 326 -5.23 -21.92 0.61
CA ASP A 326 -6.30 -22.51 -0.20
C ASP A 326 -6.64 -23.94 0.28
N SER A 327 -7.88 -24.39 0.06
CA SER A 327 -8.36 -25.74 0.40
C SER A 327 -8.93 -26.42 -0.84
N MET A 328 -8.35 -27.54 -1.22
CA MET A 328 -8.75 -28.31 -2.42
C MET A 328 -9.79 -29.39 -2.09
N ARG A 329 -9.87 -29.82 -0.83
CA ARG A 329 -10.79 -30.85 -0.36
C ARG A 329 -11.12 -30.63 1.11
N LEU A 330 -12.38 -30.85 1.48
CA LEU A 330 -12.83 -30.85 2.88
C LEU A 330 -14.00 -31.82 3.07
N ASP A 331 -13.91 -32.71 4.07
CA ASP A 331 -14.97 -33.62 4.51
C ASP A 331 -15.60 -34.47 3.39
N GLY A 332 -14.81 -34.84 2.38
CA GLY A 332 -15.25 -35.61 1.22
C GLY A 332 -15.47 -34.82 -0.05
N GLU A 333 -15.71 -33.53 0.09
CA GLU A 333 -16.07 -32.66 -1.02
C GLU A 333 -14.82 -32.19 -1.77
N ASP A 334 -14.84 -32.28 -3.10
CA ASP A 334 -13.79 -31.73 -3.96
C ASP A 334 -14.10 -30.25 -4.25
N LEU A 335 -13.37 -29.37 -3.57
CA LEU A 335 -13.61 -27.94 -3.63
C LEU A 335 -12.96 -27.29 -4.85
N ARG A 336 -12.13 -27.99 -5.65
CA ARG A 336 -11.33 -27.37 -6.73
C ARG A 336 -12.17 -26.66 -7.79
N ARG A 337 -13.43 -27.06 -7.97
CA ARG A 337 -14.34 -26.42 -8.95
C ARG A 337 -15.00 -25.15 -8.41
N GLU A 338 -15.01 -24.97 -7.10
CA GLU A 338 -15.61 -23.82 -6.45
C GLU A 338 -14.74 -22.56 -6.62
N PRO A 339 -15.32 -21.35 -6.58
CA PRO A 339 -14.58 -20.09 -6.56
C PRO A 339 -13.55 -20.03 -5.44
N LEU A 340 -12.43 -19.32 -5.66
CA LEU A 340 -11.38 -19.16 -4.64
C LEU A 340 -11.92 -18.58 -3.32
N VAL A 341 -12.85 -17.63 -3.38
CA VAL A 341 -13.47 -17.04 -2.18
C VAL A 341 -14.16 -18.10 -1.32
N GLU A 342 -14.88 -19.05 -1.91
CA GLU A 342 -15.57 -20.13 -1.21
C GLU A 342 -14.57 -21.11 -0.58
N ARG A 343 -13.51 -21.46 -1.32
CA ARG A 343 -12.45 -22.35 -0.80
C ARG A 343 -11.67 -21.72 0.36
N LYS A 344 -11.36 -20.42 0.27
CA LYS A 344 -10.71 -19.67 1.35
C LYS A 344 -11.62 -19.52 2.56
N GLN A 345 -12.92 -19.32 2.35
CA GLN A 345 -13.91 -19.27 3.43
C GLN A 345 -14.00 -20.63 4.15
N ALA A 346 -14.12 -21.73 3.42
CA ALA A 346 -14.12 -23.08 3.98
C ALA A 346 -12.83 -23.39 4.76
N LEU A 347 -11.67 -22.95 4.25
CA LEU A 347 -10.40 -23.06 4.95
C LEU A 347 -10.38 -22.23 6.25
N ALA A 348 -10.85 -20.97 6.21
CA ALA A 348 -10.90 -20.12 7.39
C ALA A 348 -11.83 -20.68 8.47
N GLU A 349 -12.95 -21.29 8.08
CA GLU A 349 -13.88 -21.98 8.98
C GLU A 349 -13.26 -23.22 9.62
N LEU A 350 -12.55 -24.04 8.84
CA LEU A 350 -11.83 -25.21 9.33
C LEU A 350 -10.77 -24.82 10.38
N LEU A 351 -10.02 -23.76 10.10
CA LEU A 351 -9.01 -23.25 11.04
C LEU A 351 -9.65 -22.66 12.29
N GLY A 352 -10.76 -21.93 12.16
CA GLY A 352 -11.36 -21.19 13.27
C GLY A 352 -10.42 -20.13 13.86
N ARG A 353 -10.65 -19.73 15.11
CA ARG A 353 -9.79 -18.75 15.81
C ARG A 353 -8.47 -19.43 16.19
N GLN A 354 -7.38 -18.95 15.59
CA GLN A 354 -6.04 -19.40 15.93
C GLN A 354 -5.43 -18.48 17.00
N PRO A 355 -4.75 -19.04 18.02
CA PRO A 355 -3.88 -18.29 18.92
C PRO A 355 -2.79 -17.54 18.14
N GLU A 356 -2.28 -16.42 18.68
CA GLU A 356 -1.23 -15.63 18.01
C GLU A 356 0.08 -16.41 17.81
N ASP A 357 0.36 -17.35 18.72
CA ASP A 357 1.51 -18.25 18.69
C ASP A 357 1.27 -19.55 17.90
N SER A 358 0.14 -19.67 17.19
CA SER A 358 -0.16 -20.87 16.40
C SER A 358 0.84 -21.07 15.27
N ALA A 359 1.33 -22.31 15.16
CA ALA A 359 2.16 -22.79 14.06
C ALA A 359 1.38 -22.92 12.75
N LEU A 360 0.05 -22.79 12.78
CA LEU A 360 -0.83 -22.82 11.62
C LEU A 360 -1.54 -21.48 11.49
N ARG A 361 -1.31 -20.76 10.38
CA ARG A 361 -1.86 -19.42 10.15
C ARG A 361 -2.59 -19.33 8.84
N PHE A 362 -3.73 -18.66 8.84
CA PHE A 362 -4.44 -18.33 7.61
C PHE A 362 -3.73 -17.19 6.88
N SER A 363 -3.44 -17.37 5.60
CA SER A 363 -2.99 -16.29 4.71
C SER A 363 -4.19 -15.45 4.32
N ASP A 364 -4.35 -14.33 5.01
CA ASP A 364 -5.41 -13.37 4.72
C ASP A 364 -5.16 -12.63 3.39
N HIS A 365 -6.21 -12.03 2.87
CA HIS A 365 -6.20 -11.36 1.58
C HIS A 365 -6.85 -9.98 1.65
N PHE A 366 -6.45 -9.15 0.69
CA PHE A 366 -6.81 -7.74 0.58
C PHE A 366 -7.61 -7.52 -0.71
N HIS A 367 -8.66 -6.69 -0.63
CA HIS A 367 -9.45 -6.21 -1.77
C HIS A 367 -8.96 -4.85 -2.27
N GLU A 368 -7.93 -4.30 -1.64
CA GLU A 368 -7.25 -3.07 -1.98
C GLU A 368 -6.61 -3.17 -3.38
N PRO A 369 -6.43 -2.06 -4.12
CA PRO A 369 -5.78 -2.12 -5.43
C PRO A 369 -4.41 -2.80 -5.33
N GLY A 370 -4.18 -3.89 -6.07
CA GLY A 370 -2.97 -4.72 -5.95
C GLY A 370 -1.65 -3.96 -6.00
N LYS A 371 -1.61 -2.82 -6.70
CA LYS A 371 -0.45 -1.93 -6.76
C LYS A 371 -0.12 -1.25 -5.43
N VAL A 372 -1.14 -0.90 -4.66
CA VAL A 372 -1.00 -0.34 -3.30
C VAL A 372 -0.48 -1.43 -2.36
N MET A 373 -1.03 -2.64 -2.41
CA MET A 373 -0.53 -3.75 -1.61
C MET A 373 0.94 -4.06 -1.92
N LEU A 374 1.32 -4.13 -3.20
CA LEU A 374 2.71 -4.37 -3.60
C LEU A 374 3.65 -3.28 -3.07
N GLN A 375 3.24 -2.00 -3.09
CA GLN A 375 4.03 -0.91 -2.51
C GLN A 375 4.22 -1.05 -1.00
N HIS A 376 3.17 -1.43 -0.26
CA HIS A 376 3.26 -1.63 1.19
C HIS A 376 4.12 -2.83 1.55
N VAL A 377 3.92 -3.97 0.89
CA VAL A 377 4.74 -5.18 1.05
C VAL A 377 6.22 -4.87 0.79
N CYS A 378 6.54 -4.14 -0.28
CA CYS A 378 7.94 -3.79 -0.58
C CYS A 378 8.55 -2.82 0.46
N ARG A 379 7.76 -1.89 1.02
CA ARG A 379 8.24 -1.00 2.11
C ARG A 379 8.50 -1.76 3.41
N MET A 380 7.74 -2.82 3.66
CA MET A 380 7.89 -3.67 4.84
C MET A 380 9.02 -4.71 4.69
N GLY A 381 9.74 -4.72 3.55
CA GLY A 381 10.80 -5.69 3.29
C GLY A 381 10.30 -7.12 3.07
N LEU A 382 9.01 -7.29 2.74
CA LEU A 382 8.41 -8.58 2.39
C LEU A 382 8.71 -8.91 0.91
N GLU A 383 8.60 -10.19 0.53
CA GLU A 383 9.08 -10.67 -0.77
C GLU A 383 8.28 -10.11 -1.95
N GLY A 384 6.96 -10.01 -1.82
CA GLY A 384 6.07 -9.67 -2.92
C GLY A 384 4.60 -9.93 -2.62
N VAL A 385 3.77 -9.90 -3.66
CA VAL A 385 2.33 -10.16 -3.60
C VAL A 385 1.98 -11.31 -4.53
N VAL A 386 1.11 -12.22 -4.08
CA VAL A 386 0.41 -13.17 -4.95
C VAL A 386 -1.04 -12.69 -5.09
N SER A 387 -1.42 -12.33 -6.31
CA SER A 387 -2.78 -11.92 -6.66
C SER A 387 -3.52 -13.08 -7.30
N LYS A 388 -4.67 -13.44 -6.77
CA LYS A 388 -5.45 -14.59 -7.19
C LYS A 388 -6.87 -14.16 -7.59
N ARG A 389 -7.39 -14.67 -8.70
CA ARG A 389 -8.77 -14.41 -9.14
C ARG A 389 -9.77 -14.97 -8.13
N ALA A 390 -10.63 -14.10 -7.60
CA ALA A 390 -11.62 -14.41 -6.56
C ALA A 390 -12.63 -15.48 -7.01
N ASP A 391 -13.03 -15.42 -8.28
CA ASP A 391 -14.05 -16.26 -8.91
C ASP A 391 -13.49 -17.56 -9.53
N ALA A 392 -12.17 -17.74 -9.54
CA ALA A 392 -11.55 -18.80 -10.33
C ALA A 392 -11.48 -20.16 -9.60
N PRO A 393 -11.72 -21.29 -10.32
CA PRO A 393 -11.47 -22.62 -9.79
C PRO A 393 -9.97 -22.89 -9.60
N TYR A 394 -9.65 -23.87 -8.76
CA TYR A 394 -8.27 -24.37 -8.60
C TYR A 394 -7.87 -25.20 -9.83
N ARG A 395 -6.77 -24.82 -10.47
CA ARG A 395 -6.23 -25.50 -11.67
C ARG A 395 -4.75 -25.76 -11.50
N SER A 396 -4.37 -27.04 -11.46
CA SER A 396 -2.98 -27.48 -11.42
C SER A 396 -2.17 -26.92 -12.59
N GLY A 397 -0.88 -26.68 -12.34
CA GLY A 397 0.03 -26.10 -13.32
C GLY A 397 -0.04 -24.58 -13.39
N ARG A 398 0.63 -23.98 -14.38
CA ARG A 398 0.80 -22.53 -14.49
C ARG A 398 -0.34 -21.88 -15.27
N GLY A 399 -1.02 -20.93 -14.65
CA GLY A 399 -2.11 -20.16 -15.24
C GLY A 399 -1.98 -18.65 -15.03
N LEU A 400 -2.93 -17.89 -15.56
CA LEU A 400 -3.02 -16.43 -15.35
C LEU A 400 -3.92 -16.05 -14.18
N THR A 401 -4.62 -17.01 -13.58
CA THR A 401 -5.52 -16.76 -12.43
C THR A 401 -4.77 -16.52 -11.14
N TRP A 402 -3.49 -16.91 -11.06
CA TRP A 402 -2.56 -16.56 -9.98
C TRP A 402 -1.39 -15.80 -10.58
N ILE A 403 -1.17 -14.58 -10.11
CA ILE A 403 -0.12 -13.67 -10.57
C ILE A 403 0.78 -13.35 -9.38
N LYS A 404 2.09 -13.52 -9.52
CA LYS A 404 3.07 -13.11 -8.51
C LYS A 404 3.80 -11.86 -8.98
N SER A 405 3.98 -10.91 -8.08
CA SER A 405 4.72 -9.67 -8.30
C SER A 405 5.71 -9.48 -7.15
N LYS A 406 7.00 -9.45 -7.47
CA LYS A 406 8.09 -9.49 -6.48
C LYS A 406 8.69 -8.10 -6.27
N CYS A 407 9.13 -7.81 -5.04
CA CYS A 407 9.82 -6.58 -4.66
C CYS A 407 11.31 -6.59 -5.06
N THR A 408 11.93 -7.76 -5.04
CA THR A 408 13.33 -7.98 -5.44
C THR A 408 13.42 -9.08 -6.52
N LEU A 409 14.50 -9.09 -7.30
CA LEU A 409 14.72 -10.14 -8.30
C LEU A 409 15.39 -11.34 -7.62
N ARG A 410 14.58 -12.37 -7.37
CA ARG A 410 15.03 -13.61 -6.73
C ARG A 410 14.51 -14.82 -7.48
N GLN A 411 15.39 -15.77 -7.77
CA GLN A 411 15.08 -16.95 -8.57
C GLN A 411 15.95 -18.14 -8.15
N GLU A 412 15.48 -19.35 -8.44
CA GLU A 412 16.31 -20.54 -8.37
C GLU A 412 17.26 -20.65 -9.58
N PHE A 413 18.46 -21.18 -9.32
CA PHE A 413 19.46 -21.52 -10.32
C PHE A 413 20.10 -22.87 -10.01
N VAL A 414 20.47 -23.61 -11.04
CA VAL A 414 21.19 -24.88 -10.92
C VAL A 414 22.68 -24.60 -10.70
N ILE A 415 23.29 -25.26 -9.72
CA ILE A 415 24.71 -25.16 -9.44
C ILE A 415 25.45 -26.16 -10.34
N GLY A 416 26.31 -25.65 -11.23
CA GLY A 416 27.10 -26.47 -12.16
C GLY A 416 28.61 -26.45 -11.88
N GLY A 417 29.06 -25.71 -10.87
CA GLY A 417 30.45 -25.70 -10.43
C GLY A 417 30.71 -24.73 -9.30
N TYR A 418 31.95 -24.67 -8.85
CA TYR A 418 32.39 -23.71 -7.86
C TYR A 418 33.88 -23.35 -8.04
N LEU A 419 34.28 -22.24 -7.44
CA LEU A 419 35.67 -21.85 -7.28
C LEU A 419 36.07 -22.11 -5.82
N PRO A 420 37.11 -22.91 -5.52
CA PRO A 420 37.60 -23.14 -4.16
C PRO A 420 38.10 -21.85 -3.50
N SER A 421 38.14 -21.83 -2.17
CA SER A 421 38.74 -20.73 -1.41
C SER A 421 39.92 -21.23 -0.57
N ASP A 422 41.06 -20.54 -0.69
CA ASP A 422 42.27 -20.82 0.10
C ASP A 422 42.21 -20.23 1.53
N LYS A 423 41.08 -19.61 1.90
CA LYS A 423 40.87 -19.02 3.23
C LYS A 423 40.34 -20.10 4.17
N THR A 424 41.00 -20.24 5.32
CA THR A 424 40.66 -21.20 6.37
C THR A 424 39.18 -21.09 6.76
N GLY A 425 38.45 -22.21 6.72
CA GLY A 425 37.03 -22.27 7.05
C GLY A 425 36.05 -21.78 5.97
N ARG A 426 36.53 -21.31 4.81
CA ARG A 426 35.65 -20.81 3.73
C ARG A 426 35.37 -21.82 2.62
N GLY A 427 36.28 -22.74 2.26
CA GLY A 427 36.04 -23.90 1.36
C GLY A 427 35.61 -23.63 -0.10
N VAL A 428 34.70 -22.70 -0.34
CA VAL A 428 34.18 -22.21 -1.63
C VAL A 428 34.28 -20.68 -1.66
N ARG A 429 34.86 -20.14 -2.71
CA ARG A 429 34.94 -18.69 -2.97
C ARG A 429 33.69 -18.17 -3.67
N SER A 430 33.19 -18.92 -4.65
CA SER A 430 31.97 -18.58 -5.40
C SER A 430 31.38 -19.80 -6.11
N LEU A 431 30.06 -19.85 -6.24
CA LEU A 431 29.35 -20.83 -7.06
C LEU A 431 29.24 -20.38 -8.51
N LEU A 432 29.17 -21.34 -9.43
CA LEU A 432 28.83 -21.16 -10.84
C LEU A 432 27.41 -21.68 -11.03
N VAL A 433 26.52 -20.82 -11.50
CA VAL A 433 25.09 -21.11 -11.56
C VAL A 433 24.53 -20.97 -12.97
N GLY A 434 23.43 -21.65 -13.26
CA GLY A 434 22.76 -21.66 -14.56
C GLY A 434 21.27 -21.99 -14.50
N TYR A 435 20.63 -22.00 -15.65
CA TYR A 435 19.21 -22.39 -15.82
C TYR A 435 19.03 -23.19 -17.11
N TYR A 436 18.02 -24.05 -17.15
CA TYR A 436 17.66 -24.82 -18.34
C TYR A 436 16.83 -23.99 -19.31
N GLU A 437 17.14 -24.06 -20.60
CA GLU A 437 16.30 -23.57 -21.70
C GLU A 437 16.44 -24.56 -22.87
N GLY A 438 15.32 -25.14 -23.33
CA GLY A 438 15.35 -26.13 -24.41
C GLY A 438 16.20 -27.38 -24.09
N GLY A 439 16.18 -27.86 -22.84
CA GLY A 439 16.93 -29.04 -22.39
C GLY A 439 18.44 -28.83 -22.21
N LYS A 440 18.96 -27.60 -22.43
CA LYS A 440 20.37 -27.26 -22.25
C LYS A 440 20.55 -26.37 -21.02
N LEU A 441 21.58 -26.64 -20.21
CA LEU A 441 21.94 -25.81 -19.07
C LEU A 441 22.77 -24.60 -19.54
N ASN A 442 22.19 -23.40 -19.45
CA ASN A 442 22.84 -22.14 -19.80
C ASN A 442 23.53 -21.54 -18.57
N TYR A 443 24.76 -21.06 -18.74
CA TYR A 443 25.49 -20.38 -17.68
C TYR A 443 24.86 -19.01 -17.39
N ALA A 444 24.59 -18.74 -16.11
CA ALA A 444 23.92 -17.53 -15.65
C ALA A 444 24.79 -16.63 -14.78
N GLY A 445 25.99 -17.06 -14.36
CA GLY A 445 26.93 -16.21 -13.63
C GLY A 445 27.60 -16.85 -12.42
N ARG A 446 28.28 -16.01 -11.63
CA ARG A 446 28.93 -16.41 -10.37
C ARG A 446 28.22 -15.80 -9.15
N VAL A 447 28.13 -16.56 -8.07
CA VAL A 447 27.53 -16.14 -6.79
C VAL A 447 28.60 -16.25 -5.70
N GLY A 448 29.03 -15.11 -5.14
CA GLY A 448 30.18 -15.04 -4.21
C GLY A 448 29.84 -14.60 -2.78
N THR A 449 28.59 -14.21 -2.53
CA THR A 449 28.10 -13.69 -1.25
C THR A 449 26.87 -14.47 -0.79
N GLY A 450 26.44 -14.29 0.47
CA GLY A 450 25.25 -14.97 1.02
C GLY A 450 25.51 -16.29 1.75
N PHE A 451 26.77 -16.57 2.08
CA PHE A 451 27.16 -17.81 2.76
C PHE A 451 27.55 -17.53 4.22
N SER A 452 26.98 -18.28 5.17
CA SER A 452 27.51 -18.36 6.54
C SER A 452 28.58 -19.47 6.63
N GLY A 453 29.49 -19.41 7.61
CA GLY A 453 30.59 -20.38 7.72
C GLY A 453 30.13 -21.85 7.81
N LYS A 454 29.01 -22.10 8.51
CA LYS A 454 28.40 -23.43 8.64
C LYS A 454 27.75 -23.88 7.32
N VAL A 455 26.92 -23.03 6.71
CA VAL A 455 26.26 -23.30 5.42
C VAL A 455 27.30 -23.62 4.34
N MET A 456 28.42 -22.90 4.34
CA MET A 456 29.49 -23.09 3.38
C MET A 456 30.18 -24.45 3.52
N THR A 457 30.41 -24.89 4.76
CA THR A 457 31.02 -26.19 5.06
C THR A 457 30.13 -27.35 4.59
N ASP A 458 28.83 -27.27 4.84
CA ASP A 458 27.89 -28.31 4.45
C ASP A 458 27.63 -28.32 2.94
N LEU A 459 27.57 -27.15 2.31
CA LEU A 459 27.48 -27.00 0.86
C LEU A 459 28.71 -27.59 0.16
N LYS A 460 29.93 -27.35 0.67
CA LYS A 460 31.16 -27.93 0.13
C LYS A 460 31.13 -29.46 0.16
N LYS A 461 30.70 -30.07 1.27
CA LYS A 461 30.55 -31.54 1.38
C LYS A 461 29.60 -32.12 0.33
N LYS A 462 28.49 -31.43 0.06
CA LYS A 462 27.53 -31.85 -0.98
C LYS A 462 28.14 -31.72 -2.39
N LEU A 463 28.83 -30.61 -2.66
CA LEU A 463 29.48 -30.37 -3.96
C LEU A 463 30.61 -31.37 -4.25
N ASP A 464 31.38 -31.76 -3.24
CA ASP A 464 32.48 -32.73 -3.40
C ASP A 464 32.00 -34.12 -3.82
N ARG A 465 30.79 -34.51 -3.42
CA ARG A 465 30.17 -35.78 -3.84
C ARG A 465 29.68 -35.75 -5.28
N LEU A 466 29.56 -34.56 -5.87
CA LEU A 466 29.00 -34.33 -7.19
C LEU A 466 30.06 -33.90 -8.20
N GLU A 467 31.34 -34.01 -7.89
CA GLU A 467 32.42 -33.58 -8.78
C GLU A 467 32.31 -34.19 -10.18
N ALA A 468 32.51 -33.36 -11.20
CA ALA A 468 32.43 -33.74 -12.60
C ALA A 468 33.71 -33.32 -13.35
N LYS A 469 34.16 -34.18 -14.28
CA LYS A 469 35.37 -33.93 -15.08
C LYS A 469 35.18 -32.87 -16.17
N THR A 470 33.94 -32.64 -16.59
CA THR A 470 33.59 -31.72 -17.68
C THR A 470 32.55 -30.71 -17.20
N SER A 471 32.49 -29.55 -17.87
CA SER A 471 31.51 -28.53 -17.56
C SER A 471 30.10 -28.99 -17.93
N PRO A 472 29.10 -28.84 -17.04
CA PRO A 472 27.71 -29.14 -17.39
C PRO A 472 27.03 -28.03 -18.20
N PHE A 473 27.69 -26.86 -18.36
CA PHE A 473 27.11 -25.73 -19.09
C PHE A 473 27.31 -25.88 -20.60
N SER A 474 26.25 -25.57 -21.35
CA SER A 474 26.24 -25.63 -22.82
C SER A 474 27.03 -24.48 -23.48
N ALA A 475 27.26 -23.38 -22.78
CA ALA A 475 28.06 -22.24 -23.22
C ALA A 475 29.42 -22.19 -22.51
N ALA A 476 30.42 -21.58 -23.17
CA ALA A 476 31.76 -21.44 -22.60
C ALA A 476 31.75 -20.59 -21.33
N VAL A 477 32.21 -21.17 -20.22
CA VAL A 477 32.31 -20.51 -18.91
C VAL A 477 33.60 -19.68 -18.85
N PRO A 478 33.61 -18.47 -18.23
CA PRO A 478 34.80 -17.64 -18.18
C PRO A 478 36.01 -18.38 -17.58
N LYS A 479 37.11 -18.47 -18.34
CA LYS A 479 38.34 -19.17 -17.95
C LYS A 479 38.86 -18.61 -16.61
N GLY A 480 39.17 -19.49 -15.66
CA GLY A 480 39.78 -19.15 -14.39
C GLY A 480 40.59 -20.33 -13.86
N LYS A 481 41.77 -20.07 -13.28
CA LYS A 481 42.57 -21.12 -12.62
C LYS A 481 41.78 -21.71 -11.45
N GLY A 482 41.72 -23.05 -11.37
CA GLY A 482 41.17 -23.78 -10.21
C GLY A 482 39.64 -23.94 -10.15
N LEU A 483 38.92 -23.87 -11.28
CA LEU A 483 37.47 -24.16 -11.29
C LEU A 483 37.18 -25.66 -11.13
N THR A 484 36.25 -26.01 -10.25
CA THR A 484 35.74 -27.39 -10.09
C THR A 484 34.31 -27.46 -10.61
N PHE A 485 34.02 -28.39 -11.51
CA PHE A 485 32.68 -28.62 -12.03
C PHE A 485 31.95 -29.68 -11.19
N VAL A 486 30.62 -29.58 -11.14
CA VAL A 486 29.78 -30.57 -10.47
C VAL A 486 28.63 -30.98 -11.37
N LYS A 487 28.07 -32.16 -11.12
CA LYS A 487 26.81 -32.60 -11.74
C LYS A 487 25.72 -31.58 -11.40
N PRO A 488 24.89 -31.17 -12.39
CA PRO A 488 23.90 -30.11 -12.23
C PRO A 488 22.64 -30.59 -11.49
N GLU A 489 22.83 -31.12 -10.28
CA GLU A 489 21.76 -31.72 -9.46
C GLU A 489 21.27 -30.79 -8.35
N LEU A 490 22.14 -29.91 -7.85
CA LEU A 490 21.79 -28.99 -6.76
C LEU A 490 21.17 -27.71 -7.29
N VAL A 491 20.02 -27.33 -6.74
CA VAL A 491 19.36 -26.06 -7.01
C VAL A 491 19.60 -25.11 -5.85
N GLY A 492 20.09 -23.91 -6.15
CA GLY A 492 20.30 -22.83 -5.20
C GLY A 492 19.32 -21.69 -5.44
N GLU A 493 18.75 -21.14 -4.37
CA GLU A 493 18.00 -19.91 -4.44
C GLU A 493 18.96 -18.70 -4.36
N VAL A 494 18.80 -17.78 -5.30
CA VAL A 494 19.71 -16.65 -5.48
C VAL A 494 18.90 -15.36 -5.62
N GLU A 495 19.23 -14.39 -4.79
CA GLU A 495 18.78 -13.01 -4.96
C GLU A 495 19.82 -12.25 -5.78
N PHE A 496 19.38 -11.47 -6.76
CA PHE A 496 20.26 -10.72 -7.64
C PHE A 496 19.62 -9.39 -8.05
N ARG A 497 20.40 -8.44 -8.55
CA ARG A 497 19.90 -7.09 -8.81
C ARG A 497 19.36 -6.90 -10.23
N SER A 498 19.90 -7.64 -11.18
CA SER A 498 19.51 -7.55 -12.59
C SER A 498 20.10 -8.68 -13.42
N TRP A 499 19.42 -9.01 -14.52
CA TRP A 499 20.02 -9.72 -15.65
C TRP A 499 20.76 -8.74 -16.57
N THR A 500 21.88 -9.17 -17.14
CA THR A 500 22.56 -8.48 -18.25
C THR A 500 21.93 -8.83 -19.59
N SER A 501 22.32 -8.11 -20.64
CA SER A 501 21.97 -8.45 -22.03
C SER A 501 22.39 -9.88 -22.41
N ASP A 502 23.49 -10.36 -21.84
CA ASP A 502 24.04 -11.70 -22.08
C ASP A 502 23.43 -12.76 -21.16
N ARG A 503 22.31 -12.44 -20.50
CA ARG A 503 21.60 -13.29 -19.54
C ARG A 503 22.49 -13.81 -18.40
N ILE A 504 23.40 -12.97 -17.94
CA ILE A 504 24.20 -13.16 -16.72
C ILE A 504 23.62 -12.32 -15.57
N ILE A 505 23.48 -12.88 -14.38
CA ILE A 505 23.03 -12.16 -13.17
C ILE A 505 24.13 -11.27 -12.57
N ARG A 506 23.76 -10.09 -12.05
CA ARG A 506 24.66 -9.15 -11.36
C ARG A 506 24.28 -8.94 -9.90
N HIS A 507 25.30 -8.79 -9.05
CA HIS A 507 25.18 -8.66 -7.59
C HIS A 507 24.38 -9.80 -6.96
N ALA A 508 24.76 -11.04 -7.29
CA ALA A 508 24.07 -12.24 -6.86
C ALA A 508 24.52 -12.69 -5.46
N SER A 509 23.57 -13.00 -4.60
CA SER A 509 23.76 -13.53 -3.25
C SER A 509 22.99 -14.84 -3.07
N PHE A 510 23.66 -15.85 -2.56
CA PHE A 510 23.07 -17.16 -2.27
C PHE A 510 22.17 -17.07 -1.03
N GLN A 511 21.00 -17.69 -1.09
CA GLN A 511 20.02 -17.68 0.00
C GLN A 511 19.88 -19.06 0.66
N GLY A 512 20.04 -20.15 -0.11
CA GLY A 512 19.97 -21.51 0.39
C GLY A 512 19.74 -22.55 -0.72
N LEU A 513 19.73 -23.83 -0.37
CA LEU A 513 19.44 -24.92 -1.31
C LEU A 513 17.93 -25.23 -1.43
N ARG A 514 17.47 -25.52 -2.64
CA ARG A 514 16.11 -25.97 -2.94
C ARG A 514 16.11 -27.47 -3.22
N GLU A 515 15.98 -28.25 -2.16
CA GLU A 515 15.91 -29.72 -2.22
C GLU A 515 14.50 -30.24 -2.60
N ASP A 516 13.53 -29.33 -2.67
CA ASP A 516 12.12 -29.55 -3.01
C ASP A 516 11.84 -29.52 -4.52
N LYS A 517 12.83 -29.14 -5.34
CA LYS A 517 12.66 -28.88 -6.78
C LYS A 517 13.75 -29.55 -7.60
N PRO A 518 13.41 -30.30 -8.67
CA PRO A 518 14.42 -30.91 -9.54
C PRO A 518 15.12 -29.84 -10.39
N ALA A 519 16.41 -30.06 -10.68
CA ALA A 519 17.23 -29.09 -11.40
C ALA A 519 16.73 -28.79 -12.82
N GLU A 520 16.17 -29.80 -13.51
CA GLU A 520 15.68 -29.70 -14.88
C GLU A 520 14.49 -28.73 -15.05
N GLU A 521 13.75 -28.45 -13.97
CA GLU A 521 12.62 -27.51 -13.95
C GLU A 521 13.04 -26.04 -13.73
N VAL A 522 14.33 -25.78 -13.52
CA VAL A 522 14.85 -24.44 -13.25
C VAL A 522 15.08 -23.71 -14.58
N VAL A 523 14.09 -22.94 -15.03
CA VAL A 523 14.13 -22.12 -16.25
C VAL A 523 14.18 -20.62 -15.93
N GLU A 524 14.59 -19.78 -16.88
CA GLU A 524 14.59 -18.31 -16.72
C GLU A 524 13.16 -17.76 -16.53
N GLU A 525 12.91 -17.02 -15.44
CA GLU A 525 11.62 -16.35 -15.22
C GLU A 525 11.54 -15.04 -16.04
N LYS A 526 10.70 -15.03 -17.09
CA LYS A 526 10.42 -13.84 -17.92
C LYS A 526 9.00 -13.31 -17.64
N PRO A 527 8.80 -11.98 -17.46
CA PRO A 527 7.46 -11.39 -17.46
C PRO A 527 6.78 -11.62 -18.82
N LYS A 528 5.50 -12.02 -18.84
CA LYS A 528 4.79 -12.31 -20.09
C LYS A 528 4.49 -10.98 -20.81
N LYS A 529 4.86 -10.85 -22.09
CA LYS A 529 4.45 -9.69 -22.89
C LYS A 529 2.94 -9.80 -23.16
N ALA A 530 2.15 -8.89 -22.60
CA ALA A 530 0.75 -8.73 -22.99
C ALA A 530 0.69 -8.39 -24.49
N GLY A 531 -0.08 -9.17 -25.25
CA GLY A 531 -0.20 -9.03 -26.69
C GLY A 531 -0.83 -7.70 -27.06
N SER A 532 -0.08 -6.87 -27.77
CA SER A 532 -0.61 -5.69 -28.45
C SER A 532 -1.17 -6.12 -29.79
N GLU A 533 -2.49 -6.07 -29.93
CA GLU A 533 -3.13 -6.02 -31.25
C GLU A 533 -2.66 -4.75 -31.98
N ALA A 534 -2.10 -4.96 -33.17
CA ALA A 534 -1.62 -3.90 -34.04
C ALA A 534 -2.72 -3.50 -35.01
N LYS A 535 -2.92 -2.19 -35.24
CA LYS A 535 -3.03 -1.62 -36.59
C LYS A 535 -2.55 -0.16 -36.67
N PRO A 536 -2.12 0.30 -37.86
CA PRO A 536 -1.14 1.38 -38.03
C PRO A 536 -1.72 2.65 -38.67
N GLY A 537 -1.00 3.78 -38.54
CA GLY A 537 -1.10 4.86 -39.53
C GLY A 537 -0.69 6.27 -39.09
N ALA A 538 0.40 6.77 -39.70
CA ALA A 538 0.74 8.18 -39.97
C ALA A 538 1.15 9.07 -38.77
N LYS A 539 2.12 10.00 -38.83
CA LYS A 539 3.05 10.53 -39.85
C LYS A 539 4.13 11.34 -39.07
N ALA A 540 5.39 11.34 -39.52
CA ALA A 540 6.39 12.39 -39.18
C ALA A 540 6.11 13.67 -40.04
N PRO A 541 6.77 14.86 -39.88
CA PRO A 541 8.02 15.18 -39.15
C PRO A 541 8.10 16.60 -38.48
N SER A 542 9.22 16.95 -37.82
CA SER A 542 9.93 18.24 -38.04
C SER A 542 11.32 18.30 -37.39
N LYS A 543 12.29 18.90 -38.09
CA LYS A 543 13.72 19.06 -37.73
C LYS A 543 13.94 20.11 -36.60
N PRO A 544 15.02 19.99 -35.80
CA PRO A 544 15.32 20.92 -34.70
C PRO A 544 15.98 22.23 -35.17
N SER A 545 15.60 23.36 -34.54
CA SER A 545 16.20 24.68 -34.69
C SER A 545 17.48 24.85 -33.85
N ALA A 546 18.43 25.63 -34.35
CA ALA A 546 19.75 25.86 -33.78
C ALA A 546 19.76 26.60 -32.43
N GLY A 547 20.65 26.18 -31.51
CA GLY A 547 20.96 26.86 -30.25
C GLY A 547 20.75 26.03 -28.97
N THR A 548 20.15 24.84 -29.08
CA THR A 548 19.77 24.01 -27.93
C THR A 548 20.96 23.27 -27.30
N ALA A 549 20.97 23.13 -25.97
CA ALA A 549 21.94 22.31 -25.27
C ALA A 549 21.95 20.87 -25.82
N LYS A 550 23.14 20.30 -26.02
CA LYS A 550 23.31 18.94 -26.57
C LYS A 550 23.55 17.97 -25.42
N THR A 551 23.00 16.76 -25.52
CA THR A 551 23.19 15.70 -24.53
C THR A 551 23.77 14.43 -25.15
N SER A 552 24.58 13.70 -24.38
CA SER A 552 25.05 12.35 -24.70
C SER A 552 24.04 11.26 -24.32
N ILE A 553 22.98 11.61 -23.57
CA ILE A 553 21.98 10.68 -23.07
C ILE A 553 20.99 10.29 -24.18
N LYS A 554 20.94 8.99 -24.47
CA LYS A 554 19.97 8.44 -25.44
C LYS A 554 18.62 8.19 -24.76
N LEU A 555 17.57 8.83 -25.26
CA LEU A 555 16.21 8.54 -24.80
C LEU A 555 15.72 7.17 -25.29
N SER A 556 15.17 6.37 -24.38
CA SER A 556 14.34 5.22 -24.73
C SER A 556 12.89 5.66 -24.86
N HIS A 557 12.22 5.15 -25.90
CA HIS A 557 10.84 5.52 -26.26
C HIS A 557 10.63 7.05 -26.32
N PRO A 558 11.38 7.77 -27.17
CA PRO A 558 11.29 9.24 -27.29
C PRO A 558 9.86 9.71 -27.59
N ASP A 559 9.13 8.97 -28.41
CA ASP A 559 7.76 9.29 -28.83
C ASP A 559 6.69 8.99 -27.76
N LYS A 560 7.09 8.46 -26.59
CA LYS A 560 6.15 8.15 -25.51
C LYS A 560 5.49 9.43 -25.01
N LEU A 561 4.16 9.48 -25.08
CA LEU A 561 3.39 10.62 -24.58
C LEU A 561 3.45 10.68 -23.05
N LEU A 562 4.06 11.74 -22.53
CA LEU A 562 4.06 12.05 -21.09
C LEU A 562 2.83 12.85 -20.71
N TRP A 563 2.30 13.68 -21.62
CA TRP A 563 0.99 14.30 -21.51
C TRP A 563 0.15 13.91 -22.73
N PRO A 564 -0.68 12.85 -22.63
CA PRO A 564 -1.43 12.33 -23.77
C PRO A 564 -2.45 13.32 -24.34
N ASP A 565 -3.14 14.08 -23.50
CA ASP A 565 -4.19 15.02 -23.93
C ASP A 565 -3.58 16.17 -24.77
N GLU A 566 -2.42 16.66 -24.34
CA GLU A 566 -1.65 17.71 -25.00
C GLU A 566 -0.68 17.19 -26.07
N LYS A 567 -0.63 15.86 -26.27
CA LYS A 567 0.27 15.16 -27.20
C LYS A 567 1.76 15.50 -26.98
N VAL A 568 2.16 15.79 -25.75
CA VAL A 568 3.56 16.07 -25.41
C VAL A 568 4.29 14.78 -25.13
N SER A 569 5.32 14.51 -25.93
CA SER A 569 6.18 13.33 -25.80
C SER A 569 7.35 13.55 -24.84
N LYS A 570 8.02 12.44 -24.47
CA LYS A 570 9.28 12.45 -23.73
C LYS A 570 10.38 13.22 -24.46
N GLN A 571 10.41 13.11 -25.78
CA GLN A 571 11.32 13.87 -26.64
C GLN A 571 11.03 15.37 -26.56
N ASN A 572 9.76 15.78 -26.62
CA ASN A 572 9.40 17.20 -26.50
C ASN A 572 9.78 17.77 -25.12
N LEU A 573 9.66 16.97 -24.05
CA LEU A 573 10.12 17.38 -22.73
C LEU A 573 11.64 17.64 -22.70
N LEU A 574 12.44 16.76 -23.31
CA LEU A 574 13.89 16.96 -23.40
C LEU A 574 14.24 18.19 -24.25
N GLU A 575 13.54 18.39 -25.36
CA GLU A 575 13.73 19.56 -26.24
C GLU A 575 13.40 20.88 -25.53
N HIS A 576 12.31 20.91 -24.75
CA HIS A 576 11.99 22.03 -23.88
C HIS A 576 13.15 22.31 -22.91
N TYR A 577 13.64 21.28 -22.22
CA TYR A 577 14.76 21.45 -21.30
C TYR A 577 16.05 21.89 -22.00
N ALA A 578 16.31 21.42 -23.22
CA ALA A 578 17.45 21.86 -24.03
C ALA A 578 17.34 23.34 -24.44
N LEU A 579 16.13 23.84 -24.66
CA LEU A 579 15.83 25.23 -24.98
C LEU A 579 16.00 26.15 -23.77
N VAL A 580 15.50 25.74 -22.59
CA VAL A 580 15.55 26.57 -21.38
C VAL A 580 16.84 26.39 -20.57
N TRP A 581 17.69 25.41 -20.90
CA TRP A 581 18.91 25.09 -20.13
C TRP A 581 19.80 26.31 -19.82
N PRO A 582 20.12 27.22 -20.78
CA PRO A 582 20.95 28.39 -20.49
C PRO A 582 20.36 29.36 -19.45
N ARG A 583 19.06 29.27 -19.18
CA ARG A 583 18.36 30.04 -18.14
C ARG A 583 18.17 29.24 -16.86
N MET A 584 17.92 27.93 -17.00
CA MET A 584 17.56 27.02 -15.92
C MET A 584 18.76 26.55 -15.10
N GLU A 585 19.94 26.40 -15.71
CA GLU A 585 21.10 25.74 -15.07
C GLU A 585 21.49 26.34 -13.73
N GLN A 586 21.47 27.68 -13.61
CA GLN A 586 21.78 28.41 -12.36
C GLN A 586 20.88 28.00 -11.18
N PHE A 587 19.70 27.45 -11.44
CA PHE A 587 18.72 27.07 -10.41
C PHE A 587 18.74 25.59 -10.05
N VAL A 588 19.39 24.72 -10.83
CA VAL A 588 19.27 23.25 -10.64
C VAL A 588 20.61 22.53 -10.53
N VAL A 589 21.69 23.12 -11.03
CA VAL A 589 23.04 22.55 -10.91
C VAL A 589 23.49 22.63 -9.45
N ASN A 590 24.09 21.56 -8.95
CA ASN A 590 24.62 21.45 -7.58
C ASN A 590 23.58 21.77 -6.50
N ARG A 591 22.30 21.50 -6.77
CA ARG A 591 21.24 21.60 -5.76
C ARG A 591 20.65 20.24 -5.44
N PRO A 592 20.38 19.96 -4.16
CA PRO A 592 19.57 18.81 -3.78
C PRO A 592 18.21 18.83 -4.49
N LEU A 593 17.83 17.72 -5.10
CA LEU A 593 16.63 17.57 -5.91
C LEU A 593 15.62 16.63 -5.26
N SER A 594 14.35 16.95 -5.44
CA SER A 594 13.25 16.01 -5.33
C SER A 594 12.53 15.92 -6.68
N LEU A 595 12.22 14.70 -7.10
CA LEU A 595 11.82 14.41 -8.47
C LEU A 595 10.39 13.90 -8.50
N VAL A 596 9.53 14.47 -9.35
CA VAL A 596 8.24 13.85 -9.69
C VAL A 596 8.42 13.08 -10.98
N ARG A 597 8.24 11.77 -10.93
CA ARG A 597 8.36 10.89 -12.08
C ARG A 597 7.00 10.42 -12.54
N ALA A 598 6.80 10.43 -13.85
CA ALA A 598 5.63 9.89 -14.54
C ALA A 598 6.10 9.03 -15.71
N PRO A 599 6.71 7.85 -15.46
CA PRO A 599 7.29 7.03 -16.52
C PRO A 599 6.29 6.63 -17.59
N ASP A 600 5.00 6.51 -17.23
CA ASP A 600 3.87 6.17 -18.10
C ASP A 600 2.99 7.39 -18.46
N GLY A 601 3.53 8.59 -18.28
CA GLY A 601 2.82 9.85 -18.46
C GLY A 601 1.91 10.20 -17.28
N ILE A 602 1.36 11.42 -17.29
CA ILE A 602 0.70 12.04 -16.14
C ILE A 602 -0.64 11.39 -15.77
N HIS A 603 -1.27 10.65 -16.69
CA HIS A 603 -2.47 9.84 -16.41
C HIS A 603 -2.14 8.52 -15.72
N GLY A 604 -0.89 8.06 -15.83
CA GLY A 604 -0.36 6.93 -15.10
C GLY A 604 0.05 7.30 -13.68
N GLN A 605 0.85 6.43 -13.05
CA GLN A 605 1.37 6.73 -11.71
C GLN A 605 2.41 7.84 -11.75
N ARG A 606 2.25 8.79 -10.83
CA ARG A 606 3.22 9.83 -10.51
C ARG A 606 3.81 9.51 -9.14
N PHE A 607 5.11 9.61 -8.99
CA PHE A 607 5.77 9.38 -7.71
C PHE A 607 6.80 10.45 -7.41
N PHE A 608 6.83 10.85 -6.15
CA PHE A 608 7.78 11.80 -5.60
C PHE A 608 8.99 11.03 -5.06
N GLN A 609 10.19 11.35 -5.53
CA GLN A 609 11.42 10.63 -5.25
C GLN A 609 12.48 11.59 -4.72
N LYS A 610 12.96 11.34 -3.49
CA LYS A 610 14.06 12.11 -2.85
C LYS A 610 15.42 11.38 -2.91
N HIS A 611 15.41 10.05 -2.80
CA HIS A 611 16.63 9.23 -2.74
C HIS A 611 16.88 8.49 -4.05
N ALA A 612 18.11 8.02 -4.27
CA ALA A 612 18.42 7.29 -5.49
C ALA A 612 17.71 5.94 -5.51
N SER A 613 17.47 5.46 -6.72
CA SER A 613 16.96 4.11 -6.96
C SER A 613 17.88 3.36 -7.92
N PRO A 614 17.90 2.02 -7.86
CA PRO A 614 18.66 1.22 -8.81
C PRO A 614 18.35 1.59 -10.27
N GLY A 615 19.38 1.69 -11.11
CA GLY A 615 19.24 2.03 -12.54
C GLY A 615 19.20 3.54 -12.85
N MET A 616 19.34 4.40 -11.84
CA MET A 616 19.56 5.82 -12.03
C MET A 616 20.95 6.09 -12.61
N SER A 617 21.03 6.88 -13.69
CA SER A 617 22.29 7.20 -14.39
C SER A 617 23.32 7.83 -13.44
N ASP A 618 24.59 7.57 -13.70
CA ASP A 618 25.75 8.21 -13.07
C ASP A 618 25.83 9.72 -13.32
N LYS A 619 25.14 10.24 -14.34
CA LYS A 619 24.95 11.68 -14.57
C LYS A 619 24.01 12.34 -13.55
N ILE A 620 23.23 11.55 -12.83
CA ILE A 620 22.49 12.01 -11.65
C ILE A 620 23.39 11.73 -10.44
N ALA A 621 24.10 12.77 -10.03
CA ALA A 621 25.08 12.71 -8.97
C ALA A 621 24.42 12.54 -7.60
N ARG A 622 25.21 12.03 -6.65
CA ARG A 622 24.75 11.65 -5.33
C ARG A 622 25.77 12.04 -4.29
N MET A 623 25.30 12.40 -3.12
CA MET A 623 26.12 12.54 -1.93
C MET A 623 25.35 12.08 -0.71
N LYS A 624 26.05 11.84 0.39
CA LYS A 624 25.42 11.68 1.68
C LYS A 624 25.31 13.05 2.34
N ASP A 625 24.15 13.31 2.92
CA ASP A 625 23.96 14.42 3.84
C ASP A 625 24.96 14.26 5.01
N PRO A 626 25.81 15.26 5.29
CA PRO A 626 26.76 15.20 6.40
C PRO A 626 26.10 15.10 7.79
N THR A 627 24.86 15.56 7.92
CA THR A 627 24.15 15.69 9.20
C THR A 627 23.45 14.39 9.60
N ASP A 628 22.70 13.76 8.68
CA ASP A 628 21.89 12.56 8.96
C ASP A 628 22.30 11.32 8.12
N GLY A 629 23.20 11.48 7.16
CA GLY A 629 23.67 10.40 6.31
C GLY A 629 22.72 9.97 5.19
N GLU A 630 21.58 10.65 5.02
CA GLU A 630 20.62 10.38 3.94
C GLU A 630 21.22 10.66 2.56
N GLU A 631 20.74 9.94 1.54
CA GLU A 631 21.24 10.15 0.18
C GLU A 631 20.53 11.34 -0.49
N ILE A 632 21.33 12.30 -0.96
CA ILE A 632 20.91 13.49 -1.70
C ILE A 632 21.21 13.31 -3.19
N LEU A 633 20.21 13.59 -4.03
CA LEU A 633 20.35 13.63 -5.49
C LEU A 633 20.62 15.05 -5.99
N TYR A 634 21.52 15.21 -6.95
CA TYR A 634 21.75 16.48 -7.65
C TYR A 634 22.25 16.25 -9.08
N ILE A 635 22.24 17.29 -9.91
CA ILE A 635 22.80 17.26 -11.27
C ILE A 635 23.93 18.27 -11.41
N LYS A 636 24.88 18.00 -12.30
CA LYS A 636 26.05 18.86 -12.54
C LYS A 636 25.99 19.62 -13.87
N ASP A 637 25.21 19.11 -14.81
CA ASP A 637 25.18 19.58 -16.19
C ASP A 637 23.86 19.17 -16.86
N PHE A 638 23.75 19.52 -18.15
CA PHE A 638 22.58 19.19 -18.96
C PHE A 638 22.40 17.68 -19.16
N ASP A 639 23.49 16.90 -19.17
CA ASP A 639 23.40 15.43 -19.24
C ASP A 639 22.71 14.86 -18.00
N GLY A 640 22.95 15.44 -16.83
CA GLY A 640 22.20 15.12 -15.61
C GLY A 640 20.70 15.38 -15.77
N LEU A 641 20.30 16.54 -16.30
CA LEU A 641 18.89 16.85 -16.55
C LEU A 641 18.27 15.94 -17.61
N ALA A 642 18.99 15.67 -18.70
CA ALA A 642 18.56 14.74 -19.73
C ALA A 642 18.40 13.31 -19.19
N ALA A 643 19.28 12.89 -18.28
CA ALA A 643 19.16 11.64 -17.56
C ALA A 643 17.92 11.60 -16.67
N LEU A 644 17.53 12.70 -16.02
CA LEU A 644 16.27 12.81 -15.28
C LEU A 644 15.07 12.60 -16.22
N VAL A 645 15.04 13.26 -17.38
CA VAL A 645 13.98 13.06 -18.40
C VAL A 645 13.97 11.61 -18.89
N GLN A 646 15.13 11.02 -19.18
CA GLN A 646 15.26 9.61 -19.55
C GLN A 646 14.68 8.70 -18.46
N TYR A 647 14.89 9.06 -17.19
CA TYR A 647 14.37 8.36 -16.03
C TYR A 647 12.85 8.57 -15.82
N GLY A 648 12.21 9.39 -16.65
CA GLY A 648 10.77 9.66 -16.60
C GLY A 648 10.40 10.76 -15.60
N VAL A 649 11.35 11.62 -15.23
CA VAL A 649 11.08 12.81 -14.40
C VAL A 649 10.34 13.85 -15.24
N VAL A 650 9.23 14.35 -14.69
CA VAL A 650 8.35 15.36 -15.28
C VAL A 650 8.23 16.62 -14.43
N GLU A 651 8.62 16.61 -13.15
CA GLU A 651 8.85 17.83 -12.38
C GLU A 651 10.16 17.73 -11.61
N VAL A 652 10.95 18.80 -11.63
CA VAL A 652 12.18 18.95 -10.86
C VAL A 652 11.91 19.94 -9.74
N HIS A 653 12.04 19.50 -8.50
CA HIS A 653 11.93 20.33 -7.31
C HIS A 653 13.31 20.48 -6.68
N ILE A 654 13.63 21.69 -6.24
CA ILE A 654 14.94 22.06 -5.69
C ILE A 654 14.81 22.43 -4.22
N TRP A 655 15.87 22.17 -3.46
CA TRP A 655 16.05 22.78 -2.14
C TRP A 655 16.40 24.27 -2.29
N GLY A 656 16.16 25.02 -1.21
CA GLY A 656 16.56 26.43 -1.07
C GLY A 656 18.07 26.67 -0.90
N SER A 657 18.91 25.62 -0.87
CA SER A 657 20.37 25.71 -0.75
C SER A 657 21.07 24.91 -1.85
N THR A 658 22.40 25.02 -1.93
CA THR A 658 23.26 24.18 -2.77
C THR A 658 23.88 23.06 -1.95
N ILE A 659 24.47 22.07 -2.62
CA ILE A 659 25.21 20.99 -1.94
C ILE A 659 26.49 21.48 -1.25
N ASP A 660 27.02 22.64 -1.64
CA ASP A 660 28.25 23.19 -1.07
C ASP A 660 27.97 23.92 0.25
N GLU A 661 26.77 24.48 0.41
CA GLU A 661 26.31 25.22 1.59
C GLU A 661 24.92 24.70 2.02
N LEU A 662 24.83 23.41 2.34
CA LEU A 662 23.54 22.74 2.60
C LEU A 662 22.69 23.41 3.67
N GLU A 663 23.32 23.96 4.71
CA GLU A 663 22.67 24.56 5.88
C GLU A 663 22.34 26.06 5.71
N LYS A 664 22.85 26.70 4.65
CA LYS A 664 22.67 28.13 4.40
C LYS A 664 21.88 28.36 3.11
N PRO A 665 20.54 28.45 3.19
CA PRO A 665 19.71 28.75 2.03
C PRO A 665 20.07 30.09 1.38
N ASP A 666 19.94 30.14 0.06
CA ASP A 666 20.22 31.31 -0.78
C ASP A 666 18.94 31.91 -1.40
N GLN A 667 17.77 31.51 -0.91
CA GLN A 667 16.48 32.05 -1.32
C GLN A 667 15.39 31.81 -0.27
N ILE A 668 14.43 32.74 -0.18
CA ILE A 668 13.13 32.56 0.48
C ILE A 668 12.07 32.38 -0.60
N ILE A 669 11.06 31.56 -0.31
CA ILE A 669 9.95 31.24 -1.19
C ILE A 669 8.64 31.43 -0.43
N PHE A 670 7.73 32.23 -0.98
CA PHE A 670 6.34 32.31 -0.57
C PHE A 670 5.49 31.64 -1.66
N ASP A 671 4.90 30.48 -1.34
CA ASP A 671 4.06 29.71 -2.26
C ASP A 671 2.58 30.04 -2.01
N LEU A 672 1.90 30.55 -3.04
CA LEU A 672 0.52 31.03 -2.97
C LEU A 672 -0.39 30.10 -3.76
N ASP A 673 -0.74 28.96 -3.17
CA ASP A 673 -1.66 28.00 -3.78
C ASP A 673 -3.08 28.12 -3.16
N PRO A 674 -4.10 28.51 -3.94
CA PRO A 674 -5.48 28.65 -3.45
C PRO A 674 -6.20 27.31 -3.20
N ASP A 675 -7.16 27.31 -2.27
CA ASP A 675 -8.15 26.23 -2.11
C ASP A 675 -9.15 26.19 -3.29
N GLU A 676 -9.90 25.08 -3.43
CA GLU A 676 -10.92 24.94 -4.48
C GLU A 676 -12.02 26.00 -4.35
N GLY A 677 -12.17 26.83 -5.40
CA GLY A 677 -13.19 27.88 -5.48
C GLY A 677 -12.69 29.30 -5.19
N VAL A 678 -11.42 29.50 -4.82
CA VAL A 678 -10.85 30.86 -4.71
C VAL A 678 -10.54 31.43 -6.10
N ASP A 679 -10.99 32.66 -6.34
CA ASP A 679 -10.76 33.37 -7.59
C ASP A 679 -9.26 33.66 -7.83
N VAL A 680 -8.80 33.45 -9.05
CA VAL A 680 -7.39 33.66 -9.45
C VAL A 680 -6.97 35.12 -9.27
N GLY A 681 -7.90 36.07 -9.43
CA GLY A 681 -7.67 37.49 -9.16
C GLY A 681 -7.26 37.74 -7.72
N ARG A 682 -7.87 37.06 -6.73
CA ARG A 682 -7.48 37.16 -5.31
C ARG A 682 -6.06 36.62 -5.07
N VAL A 683 -5.67 35.55 -5.75
CA VAL A 683 -4.31 34.98 -5.64
C VAL A 683 -3.26 35.90 -6.27
N ARG A 684 -3.61 36.55 -7.38
CA ARG A 684 -2.78 37.59 -7.99
C ARG A 684 -2.61 38.78 -7.06
N GLU A 685 -3.68 39.27 -6.45
CA GLU A 685 -3.61 40.34 -5.45
C GLU A 685 -2.69 39.95 -4.29
N ALA A 686 -2.78 38.71 -3.79
CA ALA A 686 -1.89 38.22 -2.74
C ALA A 686 -0.41 38.29 -3.15
N ALA A 687 -0.07 37.90 -4.38
CA ALA A 687 1.30 38.01 -4.88
C ALA A 687 1.78 39.48 -4.93
N LEU A 688 0.90 40.40 -5.32
CA LEU A 688 1.20 41.84 -5.34
C LEU A 688 1.29 42.44 -3.94
N ASP A 689 0.53 41.94 -2.97
CA ASP A 689 0.61 42.37 -1.58
C ASP A 689 1.95 41.94 -0.96
N ILE A 690 2.37 40.70 -1.19
CA ILE A 690 3.70 40.20 -0.79
C ILE A 690 4.80 41.04 -1.42
N ARG A 691 4.70 41.35 -2.72
CA ARG A 691 5.67 42.22 -3.40
C ARG A 691 5.83 43.55 -2.67
N ARG A 692 4.72 44.25 -2.39
CA ARG A 692 4.76 45.57 -1.75
C ARG A 692 5.43 45.52 -0.38
N GLN A 693 5.09 44.51 0.42
CA GLN A 693 5.70 44.31 1.74
C GLN A 693 7.20 43.98 1.65
N LEU A 694 7.63 43.17 0.67
CA LEU A 694 9.05 42.90 0.45
C LEU A 694 9.81 44.12 -0.07
N ASP A 695 9.18 44.95 -0.91
CA ASP A 695 9.72 46.23 -1.39
C ASP A 695 9.93 47.21 -0.21
N GLU A 696 8.99 47.28 0.74
CA GLU A 696 9.13 48.07 1.99
C GLU A 696 10.32 47.61 2.83
N LEU A 697 10.54 46.29 2.91
CA LEU A 697 11.72 45.70 3.57
C LEU A 697 13.00 45.83 2.73
N SER A 698 12.94 46.47 1.57
CA SER A 698 14.06 46.61 0.62
C SER A 698 14.67 45.26 0.22
N LEU A 699 13.88 44.19 0.23
CA LEU A 699 14.31 42.86 -0.16
C LEU A 699 14.06 42.66 -1.66
N PRO A 700 15.09 42.24 -2.43
CA PRO A 700 14.90 41.91 -3.83
C PRO A 700 13.85 40.81 -3.94
N ASN A 701 12.86 40.99 -4.80
CA ASN A 701 11.81 39.99 -4.96
C ASN A 701 11.46 39.81 -6.44
N LEU A 702 11.30 38.56 -6.81
CA LEU A 702 10.96 38.14 -8.17
C LEU A 702 9.81 37.14 -8.12
N VAL A 703 9.10 37.01 -9.22
CA VAL A 703 7.89 36.19 -9.29
C VAL A 703 7.96 35.20 -10.45
N LYS A 704 7.40 34.02 -10.23
CA LYS A 704 7.15 33.03 -11.27
C LYS A 704 5.73 32.49 -11.16
N THR A 705 5.17 32.09 -12.29
CA THR A 705 3.97 31.26 -12.27
C THR A 705 4.32 29.91 -11.66
N SER A 706 3.43 29.30 -10.87
CA SER A 706 3.68 27.94 -10.38
C SER A 706 3.51 26.90 -11.50
N GLY A 707 2.80 27.25 -12.58
CA GLY A 707 2.27 26.31 -13.57
C GLY A 707 1.04 25.54 -13.05
N GLY A 708 0.62 25.79 -11.81
CA GLY A 708 -0.55 25.22 -11.17
C GLY A 708 -1.68 26.23 -11.02
N LYS A 709 -2.13 26.45 -9.79
CA LYS A 709 -3.23 27.37 -9.48
C LYS A 709 -2.73 28.71 -8.90
N GLY A 710 -1.42 28.85 -8.71
CA GLY A 710 -0.81 29.91 -7.90
C GLY A 710 0.46 30.54 -8.45
N TYR A 711 1.03 31.48 -7.69
CA TYR A 711 2.31 32.13 -7.98
C TYR A 711 3.31 31.84 -6.87
N HIS A 712 4.59 31.82 -7.21
CA HIS A 712 5.64 31.82 -6.20
C HIS A 712 6.34 33.18 -6.23
N VAL A 713 6.45 33.81 -5.07
CA VAL A 713 7.28 35.00 -4.87
C VAL A 713 8.57 34.56 -4.19
N LEU A 714 9.71 34.92 -4.78
CA LEU A 714 11.02 34.49 -4.31
C LEU A 714 11.89 35.69 -4.00
N VAL A 715 12.67 35.56 -2.91
CA VAL A 715 13.65 36.56 -2.48
C VAL A 715 15.03 35.91 -2.53
N PRO A 716 15.93 36.30 -3.45
CA PRO A 716 17.31 35.81 -3.44
C PRO A 716 18.05 36.32 -2.19
N LEU A 717 18.84 35.45 -1.59
CA LEU A 717 19.68 35.72 -0.43
C LEU A 717 21.15 35.45 -0.73
N LYS A 718 22.03 36.06 0.07
CA LYS A 718 23.41 35.57 0.21
C LYS A 718 23.39 34.42 1.23
N PRO A 719 23.92 33.23 0.91
CA PRO A 719 23.93 32.08 1.82
C PRO A 719 24.81 32.39 3.04
N SER A 720 24.15 32.79 4.13
CA SER A 720 24.79 33.33 5.34
C SER A 720 23.97 33.09 6.60
N ALA A 721 22.63 33.12 6.48
CA ALA A 721 21.70 32.73 7.54
C ALA A 721 21.40 31.22 7.44
N GLU A 722 21.20 30.59 8.59
CA GLU A 722 20.85 29.17 8.68
C GLU A 722 19.35 28.94 8.38
N TRP A 723 18.94 27.70 8.13
CA TRP A 723 17.56 27.34 7.78
C TRP A 723 16.50 27.89 8.74
N ASP A 724 16.72 27.79 10.05
CA ASP A 724 15.74 28.23 11.04
C ASP A 724 15.56 29.75 11.00
N GLU A 725 16.64 30.52 10.79
CA GLU A 725 16.55 31.98 10.67
C GLU A 725 15.74 32.41 9.44
N VAL A 726 15.97 31.73 8.30
CA VAL A 726 15.24 32.00 7.06
C VAL A 726 13.78 31.58 7.15
N LYS A 727 13.50 30.44 7.78
CA LYS A 727 12.15 29.95 8.02
C LYS A 727 11.37 30.83 8.99
N ASP A 728 12.00 31.26 10.08
CA ASP A 728 11.41 32.16 11.07
C ASP A 728 11.04 33.50 10.43
N PHE A 729 11.95 34.09 9.65
CA PHE A 729 11.65 35.32 8.90
C PHE A 729 10.44 35.14 7.98
N ALA A 730 10.39 34.04 7.22
CA ALA A 730 9.28 33.77 6.31
C ALA A 730 7.95 33.53 7.06
N HIS A 731 8.01 32.86 8.22
CA HIS A 731 6.87 32.66 9.10
C HIS A 731 6.34 33.99 9.66
N ASP A 732 7.22 34.83 10.19
CA ASP A 732 6.86 36.11 10.81
C ASP A 732 6.30 37.07 9.74
N PHE A 733 6.87 37.05 8.54
CA PHE A 733 6.31 37.76 7.39
C PHE A 733 4.89 37.28 7.04
N ALA A 734 4.66 35.97 6.98
CA ALA A 734 3.33 35.41 6.72
C ALA A 734 2.33 35.74 7.85
N ARG A 735 2.79 35.75 9.11
CA ARG A 735 1.98 36.15 10.27
C ARG A 735 1.63 37.63 10.25
N ALA A 736 2.57 38.50 9.86
CA ALA A 736 2.32 39.93 9.71
C ALA A 736 1.25 40.20 8.64
N LEU A 737 1.29 39.48 7.51
CA LEU A 737 0.23 39.55 6.50
C LEU A 737 -1.12 39.07 7.02
N GLU A 738 -1.15 37.96 7.77
CA GLU A 738 -2.36 37.48 8.45
C GLU A 738 -2.91 38.50 9.44
N GLN A 739 -2.06 39.19 10.19
CA GLN A 739 -2.50 40.23 11.15
C GLN A 739 -3.01 41.48 10.45
N ALA A 740 -2.37 41.89 9.35
CA ALA A 740 -2.76 43.07 8.58
C ALA A 740 -4.07 42.86 7.81
N ALA A 741 -4.31 41.64 7.30
CA ALA A 741 -5.53 41.30 6.57
C ALA A 741 -6.04 39.90 6.94
N PRO A 742 -6.58 39.72 8.17
CA PRO A 742 -6.96 38.40 8.70
C PRO A 742 -8.11 37.76 7.93
N ASP A 743 -8.92 38.53 7.22
CA ASP A 743 -10.00 38.01 6.37
C ASP A 743 -9.52 37.53 4.99
N ARG A 744 -8.28 37.86 4.62
CA ARG A 744 -7.68 37.51 3.33
C ARG A 744 -6.59 36.46 3.45
N TYR A 745 -5.77 36.51 4.50
CA TYR A 745 -4.59 35.66 4.66
C TYR A 745 -4.68 34.74 5.88
N THR A 746 -3.96 33.62 5.83
CA THR A 746 -3.63 32.85 7.01
C THR A 746 -2.22 32.28 6.93
N ALA A 747 -1.52 32.26 8.07
CA ALA A 747 -0.25 31.57 8.24
C ALA A 747 -0.46 30.16 8.84
N THR A 748 -1.71 29.75 9.09
CA THR A 748 -2.02 28.49 9.76
C THR A 748 -2.27 27.35 8.77
N LEU A 749 -1.69 26.18 9.08
CA LEU A 749 -1.78 24.97 8.26
C LEU A 749 -3.18 24.33 8.20
N SER A 750 -4.00 24.51 9.24
CA SER A 750 -5.32 23.86 9.37
C SER A 750 -6.26 24.21 8.22
N LYS A 751 -6.82 23.20 7.54
CA LYS A 751 -7.82 23.40 6.47
C LYS A 751 -9.04 24.21 6.93
N LYS A 752 -9.42 24.11 8.21
CA LYS A 752 -10.51 24.90 8.82
C LYS A 752 -10.18 26.40 8.89
N ALA A 753 -8.91 26.75 9.08
CA ALA A 753 -8.44 28.14 9.10
C ALA A 753 -8.30 28.76 7.70
N ARG A 754 -8.26 27.92 6.66
CA ARG A 754 -8.06 28.32 5.25
C ARG A 754 -9.35 28.60 4.48
N THR A 755 -10.51 28.22 5.02
CA THR A 755 -11.79 28.37 4.31
C THR A 755 -12.05 29.85 3.99
N GLY A 756 -12.02 30.20 2.69
CA GLY A 756 -12.24 31.56 2.19
C GLY A 756 -11.02 32.50 2.22
N LYS A 757 -9.86 32.03 2.68
CA LYS A 757 -8.60 32.79 2.84
C LYS A 757 -7.47 32.17 2.00
N ILE A 758 -6.40 32.92 1.78
CA ILE A 758 -5.18 32.47 1.08
C ILE A 758 -4.15 32.08 2.12
N PHE A 759 -3.69 30.83 2.07
CA PHE A 759 -2.56 30.39 2.88
C PHE A 759 -1.27 30.89 2.25
N VAL A 760 -0.50 31.68 3.00
CA VAL A 760 0.84 32.12 2.59
C VAL A 760 1.81 31.02 3.01
N ASP A 761 2.11 30.09 2.11
CA ASP A 761 2.95 28.92 2.44
C ASP A 761 4.42 29.32 2.56
N TYR A 762 4.87 29.48 3.81
CA TYR A 762 6.25 29.72 4.19
C TYR A 762 7.02 28.41 4.48
N LEU A 763 6.36 27.25 4.47
CA LEU A 763 6.95 25.97 4.91
C LEU A 763 7.98 25.43 3.90
N ARG A 764 8.03 26.02 2.70
CA ARG A 764 9.04 25.74 1.69
C ARG A 764 10.46 26.15 2.11
N ASN A 765 10.58 26.95 3.17
CA ASN A 765 11.83 27.53 3.66
C ASN A 765 12.49 26.72 4.79
N GLY A 766 12.06 25.48 5.04
CA GLY A 766 12.74 24.59 5.98
C GLY A 766 13.74 23.64 5.30
N ARG A 767 14.76 23.19 6.04
CA ARG A 767 15.67 22.12 5.60
C ARG A 767 14.89 20.91 5.07
N GLY A 768 15.32 20.33 3.95
CA GLY A 768 14.61 19.19 3.34
C GLY A 768 13.35 19.52 2.53
N SER A 769 12.88 20.76 2.59
CA SER A 769 11.73 21.25 1.84
C SER A 769 12.11 21.65 0.44
N THR A 770 11.18 21.50 -0.50
CA THR A 770 11.45 21.76 -1.91
C THR A 770 10.35 22.54 -2.59
N THR A 771 10.73 23.20 -3.67
CA THR A 771 9.85 23.96 -4.55
C THR A 771 10.14 23.61 -5.99
N VAL A 772 9.11 23.58 -6.85
CA VAL A 772 9.30 23.36 -8.29
C VAL A 772 10.26 24.40 -8.86
N ALA A 773 11.30 23.92 -9.55
CA ALA A 773 12.36 24.74 -10.09
C ALA A 773 11.84 25.70 -11.16
N PRO A 774 12.42 26.90 -11.30
CA PRO A 774 12.20 27.75 -12.47
C PRO A 774 12.40 26.97 -13.77
N TYR A 775 11.50 27.17 -14.73
CA TYR A 775 11.46 26.51 -16.04
C TYR A 775 11.12 25.01 -16.04
N SER A 776 10.88 24.39 -14.88
CA SER A 776 10.43 22.99 -14.81
C SER A 776 8.97 22.83 -15.21
N SER A 777 8.66 21.72 -15.87
CA SER A 777 7.30 21.29 -16.20
C SER A 777 6.49 20.85 -14.98
N ARG A 778 5.16 20.81 -15.14
CA ARG A 778 4.20 20.33 -14.14
C ARG A 778 3.51 19.04 -14.60
N ALA A 779 3.46 18.05 -13.72
CA ALA A 779 2.78 16.77 -13.88
C ALA A 779 1.25 16.89 -13.72
N LYS A 780 0.67 17.90 -14.37
CA LYS A 780 -0.75 18.22 -14.40
C LYS A 780 -1.20 18.36 -15.86
N ARG A 781 -2.51 18.30 -16.11
CA ARG A 781 -3.09 18.63 -17.42
C ARG A 781 -2.64 20.02 -17.87
N GLY A 782 -2.49 20.20 -19.17
CA GLY A 782 -1.98 21.40 -19.82
C GLY A 782 -0.46 21.43 -20.02
N ALA A 783 0.29 20.43 -19.52
CA ALA A 783 1.75 20.35 -19.67
C ALA A 783 2.48 21.65 -19.33
N THR A 784 2.05 22.34 -18.27
CA THR A 784 2.45 23.73 -17.99
C THR A 784 3.82 23.84 -17.35
N ILE A 785 4.45 25.01 -17.51
CA ILE A 785 5.78 25.33 -17.01
C ILE A 785 5.68 26.30 -15.84
N SER A 786 6.50 26.06 -14.80
CA SER A 786 6.75 27.03 -13.73
C SER A 786 7.66 28.15 -14.28
N MET A 787 7.07 29.19 -14.85
CA MET A 787 7.78 30.17 -15.69
C MET A 787 8.14 31.44 -14.91
N PRO A 788 9.43 31.84 -14.85
CA PRO A 788 9.84 33.18 -14.45
C PRO A 788 9.19 34.28 -15.30
N VAL A 789 8.62 35.27 -14.64
CA VAL A 789 7.90 36.38 -15.29
C VAL A 789 8.22 37.69 -14.59
N THR A 790 7.79 38.79 -15.20
CA THR A 790 7.94 40.13 -14.64
C THR A 790 6.70 40.52 -13.85
N TRP A 791 6.87 41.39 -12.86
CA TRP A 791 5.74 41.93 -12.12
C TRP A 791 4.69 42.66 -12.98
N PRO A 792 5.06 43.47 -14.00
CA PRO A 792 4.08 44.04 -14.92
C PRO A 792 3.23 43.01 -15.67
N GLU A 793 3.73 41.79 -15.91
CA GLU A 793 2.93 40.71 -16.49
C GLU A 793 1.90 40.18 -15.49
N ILE A 794 2.27 40.05 -14.21
CA ILE A 794 1.33 39.69 -13.14
C ILE A 794 0.23 40.75 -13.00
N GLU A 795 0.59 42.04 -12.95
CA GLU A 795 -0.37 43.16 -12.87
C GLU A 795 -1.38 43.14 -14.02
N LYS A 796 -0.94 42.79 -15.24
CA LYS A 796 -1.81 42.64 -16.43
C LYS A 796 -2.71 41.41 -16.40
N GLY A 797 -2.68 40.59 -15.35
CA GLY A 797 -3.56 39.44 -15.18
C GLY A 797 -3.06 38.14 -15.81
N LEU A 798 -1.75 37.97 -15.92
CA LEU A 798 -1.17 36.72 -16.41
C LEU A 798 -1.60 35.52 -15.56
N ALA A 799 -2.20 34.51 -16.18
CA ALA A 799 -2.70 33.33 -15.47
C ALA A 799 -1.56 32.46 -14.87
N PRO A 800 -1.77 31.81 -13.71
CA PRO A 800 -0.81 30.92 -13.05
C PRO A 800 -0.31 29.72 -13.88
N ASN A 801 -1.03 29.37 -14.94
CA ASN A 801 -0.79 28.21 -15.80
C ASN A 801 -0.63 28.60 -17.27
N ALA A 802 -0.29 29.86 -17.55
CA ALA A 802 -0.30 30.47 -18.89
C ALA A 802 0.73 29.90 -19.91
N PHE A 803 1.63 29.02 -19.48
CA PHE A 803 2.75 28.56 -20.31
C PHE A 803 2.78 27.04 -20.47
N PRO A 804 1.95 26.45 -21.35
CA PRO A 804 2.06 25.06 -21.76
C PRO A 804 3.37 24.76 -22.49
N LEU A 805 3.93 23.57 -22.30
CA LEU A 805 5.17 23.13 -22.95
C LEU A 805 5.00 23.10 -24.47
N GLY A 806 5.90 23.78 -25.19
CA GLY A 806 5.93 23.81 -26.65
C GLY A 806 4.89 24.73 -27.30
N ASP A 807 4.04 25.39 -26.51
CA ASP A 807 3.01 26.32 -26.99
C ASP A 807 3.61 27.67 -27.43
N GLU A 808 2.89 28.38 -28.32
CA GLU A 808 3.30 29.68 -28.84
C GLU A 808 3.53 30.71 -27.72
N ALA A 809 2.68 30.72 -26.68
CA ALA A 809 2.83 31.63 -25.54
C ALA A 809 4.15 31.39 -24.79
N THR A 810 4.54 30.12 -24.62
CA THR A 810 5.80 29.73 -23.98
C THR A 810 7.00 30.13 -24.85
N LEU A 811 6.95 29.84 -26.15
CA LEU A 811 8.02 30.20 -27.08
C LEU A 811 8.18 31.73 -27.21
N ALA A 812 7.07 32.48 -27.22
CA ALA A 812 7.08 33.93 -27.22
C ALA A 812 7.70 34.48 -25.93
N GLN A 813 7.39 33.91 -24.77
CA GLN A 813 8.00 34.29 -23.50
C GLN A 813 9.51 34.03 -23.48
N LEU A 814 9.94 32.87 -23.98
CA LEU A 814 11.36 32.51 -24.02
C LEU A 814 12.18 33.33 -25.04
N LYS A 815 11.53 34.01 -25.99
CA LYS A 815 12.20 34.99 -26.87
C LYS A 815 12.47 36.33 -26.19
N LYS A 816 11.73 36.68 -25.14
CA LYS A 816 11.99 37.90 -24.34
C LYS A 816 13.28 37.73 -23.53
N ALA A 817 13.85 38.86 -23.08
CA ALA A 817 14.95 38.85 -22.13
C ALA A 817 14.57 38.05 -20.87
N ASP A 818 15.52 37.29 -20.33
CA ASP A 818 15.30 36.49 -19.12
C ASP A 818 15.15 37.41 -17.90
N PRO A 819 13.97 37.46 -17.26
CA PRO A 819 13.73 38.32 -16.10
C PRO A 819 14.55 37.91 -14.87
N TRP A 820 15.08 36.68 -14.84
CA TRP A 820 15.80 36.10 -13.71
C TRP A 820 17.28 35.85 -14.01
N LYS A 821 17.82 36.40 -15.10
CA LYS A 821 19.24 36.26 -15.48
C LYS A 821 20.22 36.59 -14.34
N GLU A 822 19.86 37.58 -13.52
CA GLU A 822 20.70 38.12 -12.45
C GLU A 822 20.21 37.72 -11.05
N PHE A 823 19.31 36.71 -10.94
CA PHE A 823 18.59 36.36 -9.71
C PHE A 823 19.51 36.27 -8.47
N PHE A 824 20.53 35.41 -8.49
CA PHE A 824 21.43 35.25 -7.35
C PHE A 824 22.37 36.44 -7.12
N LYS A 825 22.63 37.27 -8.15
CA LYS A 825 23.45 38.48 -7.99
C LYS A 825 22.71 39.59 -7.24
N LEU A 826 21.38 39.57 -7.26
CA LEU A 826 20.55 40.47 -6.48
C LEU A 826 20.54 40.13 -4.98
N GLY A 827 21.03 38.94 -4.60
CA GLY A 827 20.94 38.41 -3.24
C GLY A 827 21.49 39.36 -2.17
N LYS A 828 20.72 39.53 -1.09
CA LYS A 828 21.12 40.29 0.11
C LYS A 828 21.32 39.36 1.29
N VAL A 829 22.16 39.76 2.24
CA VAL A 829 22.24 39.07 3.55
C VAL A 829 20.92 39.31 4.27
N LEU A 830 20.32 38.24 4.82
CA LEU A 830 19.14 38.38 5.67
C LEU A 830 19.57 39.04 6.99
N LYS A 831 19.09 40.25 7.25
CA LYS A 831 19.36 40.97 8.50
C LYS A 831 18.14 40.82 9.40
N ARG A 832 18.31 40.27 10.61
CA ARG A 832 17.34 40.46 11.70
C ARG A 832 17.44 41.92 12.15
N GLY A 833 16.51 42.74 11.67
CA GLY A 833 16.33 44.13 12.06
C GLY A 833 15.07 44.26 12.87
#